data_AF-A0A946EL21-F1
#
_entry.id   AF-A0A946EL21-F1
#
_cell.length_a   1.000
_cell.length_b   1.000
_cell.length_c   1.000
_cell.angle_alpha   90.00
_cell.angle_beta   90.00
_cell.angle_gamma   90.00
#
_symmetry.space_group_name_H-M   'P 1'
#
loop_
_entity.id
_entity.type
_entity.pdbx_description
1 polymer ?
#
loop_
_entity_poly.entity_id
_entity_poly.type
_entity_poly.pdbx_seq_one_letter_code
_entity_poly.pdbx_strand_id
1 'polypeptide(L)'
;GDEIWIRVGGWQPGDAGTGTLSVQFSPALVDNLIADSQPGSGIIDVSWQAISDLTSTALLIDGVPYASTGAVAAGTLLQQQVSGFLWPAPVEICLMSSSTGGSAVPICTAVDVLGTAVEVVSGSTGSIVDDSVTIASVTVNNNAIPADLRVEIDIDHPRISDLRIRLLSAEGEQLVLQEGASGSGLDAIYWQPATPAAPPFNVGATMRPSGPGSLLDLCNSIAAGEWTLEIEDLVAGESGTLVAWSLVFFDVPPAYLPAPDLIAGDHQQMSQLGREGDEVGLMLQSVCCNHGDEPLDWHGNPSPLHPFMVFNLYRISEERIVQVGSSWAKHAPGPATTANACGLGCTVPADPYTLGIGCSDIYSASYNGTQSVLGPRSEIDPWSGSYDYNNSILNGPLGSVTPVDRRLRIHDADLDPSANPDSDLVVEALYIAHDDPNPGDNMIHEQVSITSGAPGQTWQFSLSDPGQIGPAILAWTGSTISQITPGDGSDGMAIIAAKAFPLDASESSWRYEYAIWNHNLSRHVGTVEIPIATGVQVSDPYFHAPQIESLGYIDLPWQIELDSTAIRWNAPPQNPLRWGYLYNFAFTASAAPASGDVLVIGHDVSGLMLTQSVIPGGPVTPAMRRGDCNSDGSINIADSITALDILFMSGSAPACTDSCDANDDGLLNIADPISLLNWLFGTGSPLPSPGQSCGEDPTVDSLDCLDGTPCS
;
A
#
# COMPACT_ATOMS: atom_id res chain seq x y z
N GLY A 1 -31.52 -8.10 -20.39
CA GLY A 1 -32.95 -8.45 -20.35
C GLY A 1 -33.67 -7.57 -19.36
N ASP A 2 -33.02 -7.32 -18.24
CA ASP A 2 -33.52 -6.42 -17.20
C ASP A 2 -33.22 -4.96 -17.51
N GLU A 3 -34.20 -4.09 -17.30
CA GLU A 3 -34.02 -2.64 -17.36
C GLU A 3 -33.39 -2.16 -16.06
N ILE A 4 -32.21 -1.55 -16.14
CA ILE A 4 -31.57 -0.87 -15.00
C ILE A 4 -32.02 0.59 -15.03
N TRP A 5 -32.73 1.00 -13.98
CA TRP A 5 -33.20 2.36 -13.81
C TRP A 5 -32.22 3.14 -12.94
N ILE A 6 -31.47 4.07 -13.55
CA ILE A 6 -30.57 4.96 -12.81
C ILE A 6 -31.30 6.25 -12.49
N ARG A 7 -31.48 6.55 -11.20
CA ARG A 7 -32.06 7.81 -10.76
C ARG A 7 -30.98 8.89 -10.70
N VAL A 8 -31.15 9.93 -11.50
CA VAL A 8 -30.30 11.14 -11.44
C VAL A 8 -31.08 12.26 -10.77
N GLY A 9 -30.70 12.60 -9.52
CA GLY A 9 -31.28 13.69 -8.73
C GLY A 9 -32.17 13.29 -7.54
N GLY A 10 -32.51 14.27 -6.70
CA GLY A 10 -33.29 14.11 -5.46
C GLY A 10 -33.60 15.45 -4.76
N TRP A 11 -33.72 16.52 -5.54
CA TRP A 11 -33.74 17.89 -5.02
C TRP A 11 -35.10 18.32 -4.47
N GLN A 12 -35.10 19.33 -3.60
CA GLN A 12 -36.34 19.97 -3.18
C GLN A 12 -37.00 20.71 -4.36
N PRO A 13 -38.32 20.96 -4.31
CA PRO A 13 -38.98 21.74 -5.35
C PRO A 13 -38.32 23.13 -5.54
N GLY A 14 -37.66 23.34 -6.67
CA GLY A 14 -37.04 24.62 -7.04
C GLY A 14 -35.53 24.58 -7.30
N ASP A 15 -34.87 23.49 -6.91
CA ASP A 15 -33.43 23.32 -7.09
C ASP A 15 -33.09 22.73 -8.48
N ALA A 16 -31.95 23.15 -9.03
CA ALA A 16 -31.40 22.62 -10.28
C ALA A 16 -29.87 22.55 -10.20
N GLY A 17 -29.29 21.49 -10.77
CA GLY A 17 -27.84 21.31 -10.92
C GLY A 17 -27.51 20.58 -12.22
N THR A 18 -26.27 20.71 -12.67
CA THR A 18 -25.74 20.01 -13.86
C THR A 18 -24.51 19.20 -13.47
N GLY A 19 -24.41 17.96 -13.95
CA GLY A 19 -23.25 17.09 -13.76
C GLY A 19 -23.18 16.03 -14.86
N THR A 20 -22.03 15.40 -15.00
CA THR A 20 -21.81 14.29 -15.94
C THR A 20 -21.90 12.98 -15.19
N LEU A 21 -22.73 12.06 -15.66
CA LEU A 21 -22.79 10.69 -15.16
C LEU A 21 -22.08 9.77 -16.16
N SER A 22 -20.94 9.22 -15.75
CA SER A 22 -20.24 8.18 -16.50
C SER A 22 -20.73 6.82 -16.00
N VAL A 23 -21.27 5.99 -16.89
CA VAL A 23 -21.73 4.63 -16.59
C VAL A 23 -20.87 3.65 -17.37
N GLN A 24 -20.12 2.81 -16.66
CA GLN A 24 -19.30 1.77 -17.25
C GLN A 24 -19.92 0.40 -16.92
N PHE A 25 -20.14 -0.41 -17.96
CA PHE A 25 -20.60 -1.79 -17.79
C PHE A 25 -19.39 -2.71 -17.89
N SER A 26 -19.10 -3.41 -16.80
CA SER A 26 -18.10 -4.48 -16.76
C SER A 26 -18.79 -5.83 -16.95
N PRO A 27 -18.17 -6.81 -17.65
CA PRO A 27 -18.64 -8.18 -17.56
C PRO A 27 -18.56 -8.63 -16.09
N ALA A 28 -19.63 -9.24 -15.60
CA ALA A 28 -19.58 -9.97 -14.34
C ALA A 28 -18.84 -11.28 -14.64
N LEU A 29 -17.64 -11.43 -14.09
CA LEU A 29 -16.80 -12.62 -14.27
C LEU A 29 -16.85 -13.55 -13.06
N VAL A 30 -17.09 -12.97 -11.88
CA VAL A 30 -17.26 -13.63 -10.59
C VAL A 30 -18.52 -13.10 -9.89
N ASP A 31 -19.06 -13.89 -8.96
CA ASP A 31 -20.20 -13.55 -8.12
C ASP A 31 -20.01 -14.13 -6.71
N ASN A 32 -20.82 -13.67 -5.74
CA ASN A 32 -20.81 -14.13 -4.35
C ASN A 32 -19.42 -14.07 -3.69
N LEU A 33 -18.71 -12.93 -3.82
CA LEU A 33 -17.52 -12.70 -3.00
C LEU A 33 -17.96 -12.56 -1.54
N ILE A 34 -17.50 -13.48 -0.70
CA ILE A 34 -17.76 -13.52 0.74
C ILE A 34 -16.41 -13.55 1.44
N ALA A 35 -16.23 -12.71 2.45
CA ALA A 35 -15.07 -12.73 3.33
C ALA A 35 -15.55 -12.75 4.78
N ASP A 36 -15.17 -13.80 5.51
CA ASP A 36 -15.56 -14.01 6.90
C ASP A 36 -14.31 -14.09 7.78
N SER A 37 -14.18 -13.19 8.76
CA SER A 37 -13.10 -13.29 9.73
C SER A 37 -13.36 -14.44 10.70
N GLN A 38 -12.30 -15.17 11.05
CA GLN A 38 -12.26 -16.10 12.15
C GLN A 38 -11.77 -15.37 13.43
N PRO A 39 -12.65 -15.05 14.40
CA PRO A 39 -12.28 -14.20 15.52
C PRO A 39 -11.12 -14.79 16.35
N GLY A 40 -10.08 -13.98 16.57
CA GLY A 40 -8.90 -14.31 17.36
C GLY A 40 -7.85 -15.18 16.67
N SER A 41 -8.06 -15.58 15.42
CA SER A 41 -7.06 -16.36 14.67
C SER A 41 -6.20 -15.51 13.73
N GLY A 42 -6.61 -14.29 13.42
CA GLY A 42 -5.98 -13.47 12.39
C GLY A 42 -6.12 -14.07 10.98
N ILE A 43 -7.19 -14.86 10.76
CA ILE A 43 -7.52 -15.51 9.49
C ILE A 43 -8.86 -14.98 8.97
N ILE A 44 -8.94 -14.79 7.65
CA ILE A 44 -10.16 -14.49 6.92
C ILE A 44 -10.39 -15.61 5.90
N ASP A 45 -11.57 -16.22 5.96
CA ASP A 45 -12.04 -17.17 4.95
C ASP A 45 -12.70 -16.39 3.82
N VAL A 46 -12.10 -16.42 2.62
CA VAL A 46 -12.61 -15.76 1.43
C VAL A 46 -13.14 -16.80 0.45
N SER A 47 -14.30 -16.56 -0.16
CA SER A 47 -14.84 -17.40 -1.21
C SER A 47 -15.53 -16.61 -2.30
N TRP A 48 -15.51 -17.13 -3.53
CA TRP A 48 -16.20 -16.54 -4.68
C TRP A 48 -16.55 -17.60 -5.72
N GLN A 49 -17.57 -17.34 -6.52
CA GLN A 49 -17.99 -18.21 -7.61
C GLN A 49 -17.63 -17.62 -8.97
N ALA A 50 -16.90 -18.38 -9.78
CA ALA A 50 -16.69 -18.03 -11.18
C ALA A 50 -17.99 -18.21 -11.98
N ILE A 51 -18.45 -17.17 -12.68
CA ILE A 51 -19.65 -17.23 -13.54
C ILE A 51 -19.29 -17.36 -15.03
N SER A 52 -18.01 -17.20 -15.36
CA SER A 52 -17.45 -17.40 -16.70
C SER A 52 -16.08 -18.06 -16.60
N ASP A 53 -15.53 -18.52 -17.72
CA ASP A 53 -14.17 -19.05 -17.76
C ASP A 53 -13.18 -17.90 -17.55
N LEU A 54 -12.46 -17.94 -16.43
CA LEU A 54 -11.49 -16.94 -16.04
C LEU A 54 -10.10 -17.34 -16.53
N THR A 55 -9.31 -16.35 -16.94
CA THR A 55 -7.88 -16.52 -17.24
C THR A 55 -7.04 -16.33 -15.99
N SER A 56 -7.46 -15.45 -15.08
CA SER A 56 -6.86 -15.31 -13.75
C SER A 56 -7.81 -14.62 -12.79
N THR A 57 -7.56 -14.82 -11.51
CA THR A 57 -8.06 -13.93 -10.45
C THR A 57 -6.89 -13.44 -9.61
N ALA A 58 -7.00 -12.26 -9.02
CA ALA A 58 -6.08 -11.76 -8.03
C ALA A 58 -6.88 -11.24 -6.84
N LEU A 59 -6.64 -11.82 -5.68
CA LEU A 59 -7.13 -11.36 -4.40
C LEU A 59 -6.23 -10.24 -3.91
N LEU A 60 -6.83 -9.14 -3.48
CA LEU A 60 -6.14 -7.98 -2.92
C LEU A 60 -6.66 -7.73 -1.51
N ILE A 61 -5.76 -7.29 -0.65
CA ILE A 61 -6.01 -6.86 0.72
C ILE A 61 -5.64 -5.39 0.75
N ASP A 62 -6.61 -4.52 1.01
CA ASP A 62 -6.42 -3.06 1.03
C ASP A 62 -5.70 -2.55 -0.24
N GLY A 63 -6.09 -3.10 -1.39
CA GLY A 63 -5.50 -2.77 -2.69
C GLY A 63 -4.15 -3.43 -3.00
N VAL A 64 -3.54 -4.16 -2.06
CA VAL A 64 -2.28 -4.88 -2.25
C VAL A 64 -2.55 -6.32 -2.70
N PRO A 65 -1.98 -6.80 -3.83
CA PRO A 65 -2.13 -8.19 -4.25
C PRO A 65 -1.61 -9.17 -3.20
N TYR A 66 -2.48 -10.10 -2.77
CA TYR A 66 -2.14 -11.15 -1.80
C TYR A 66 -1.88 -12.49 -2.49
N ALA A 67 -2.76 -12.87 -3.41
CA ALA A 67 -2.65 -14.14 -4.12
C ALA A 67 -3.34 -14.05 -5.47
N SER A 68 -2.92 -14.89 -6.41
CA SER A 68 -3.57 -15.02 -7.70
C SER A 68 -3.82 -16.47 -8.07
N THR A 69 -4.94 -16.73 -8.72
CA THR A 69 -5.21 -18.03 -9.34
C THR A 69 -4.99 -17.97 -10.84
N GLY A 70 -4.59 -19.09 -11.43
CA GLY A 70 -4.58 -19.29 -12.87
C GLY A 70 -5.99 -19.41 -13.46
N ALA A 71 -6.10 -20.09 -14.60
CA ALA A 71 -7.37 -20.25 -15.29
C ALA A 71 -8.39 -21.04 -14.44
N VAL A 72 -9.63 -20.55 -14.39
CA VAL A 72 -10.72 -21.14 -13.59
C VAL A 72 -11.93 -21.36 -14.49
N ALA A 73 -12.48 -22.56 -14.48
CA ALA A 73 -13.68 -22.88 -15.27
C ALA A 73 -14.94 -22.22 -14.68
N ALA A 74 -15.86 -21.82 -15.56
CA ALA A 74 -17.17 -21.31 -15.16
C ALA A 74 -17.91 -22.30 -14.24
N GLY A 75 -18.54 -21.78 -13.19
CA GLY A 75 -19.28 -22.53 -12.18
C GLY A 75 -18.44 -23.00 -10.98
N THR A 76 -17.12 -22.83 -11.02
CA THR A 76 -16.22 -23.22 -9.92
C THR A 76 -16.41 -22.29 -8.72
N LEU A 77 -16.59 -22.86 -7.53
CA LEU A 77 -16.49 -22.15 -6.26
C LEU A 77 -15.03 -22.22 -5.80
N LEU A 78 -14.41 -21.06 -5.59
CA LEU A 78 -13.07 -20.97 -5.01
C LEU A 78 -13.18 -20.51 -3.57
N GLN A 79 -12.25 -21.02 -2.76
CA GLN A 79 -12.11 -20.66 -1.36
C GLN A 79 -10.62 -20.48 -1.08
N GLN A 80 -10.30 -19.45 -0.31
CA GLN A 80 -8.94 -19.11 0.07
C GLN A 80 -8.92 -18.58 1.50
N GLN A 81 -7.93 -19.01 2.28
CA GLN A 81 -7.67 -18.41 3.58
C GLN A 81 -6.61 -17.32 3.43
N VAL A 82 -6.93 -16.16 3.97
CA VAL A 82 -6.01 -15.04 4.12
C VAL A 82 -5.55 -15.01 5.57
N SER A 83 -4.25 -14.95 5.81
CA SER A 83 -3.67 -14.99 7.15
C SER A 83 -2.57 -13.95 7.30
N GLY A 84 -2.13 -13.70 8.54
CA GLY A 84 -1.05 -12.74 8.84
C GLY A 84 -1.52 -11.45 9.48
N PHE A 85 -2.81 -11.32 9.80
CA PHE A 85 -3.33 -10.19 10.55
C PHE A 85 -2.95 -10.32 12.02
N LEU A 86 -1.93 -9.56 12.44
CA LEU A 86 -1.40 -9.59 13.81
C LEU A 86 -2.22 -8.76 14.80
N TRP A 87 -3.10 -7.90 14.30
CA TRP A 87 -3.88 -6.94 15.09
C TRP A 87 -5.31 -6.83 14.55
N PRO A 88 -6.33 -6.60 15.40
CA PRO A 88 -7.68 -6.33 14.95
C PRO A 88 -7.76 -5.05 14.10
N ALA A 89 -8.31 -5.14 12.89
CA ALA A 89 -8.48 -4.00 11.97
C ALA A 89 -9.62 -4.29 10.96
N PRO A 90 -10.29 -3.27 10.41
CA PRO A 90 -11.07 -3.46 9.20
C PRO A 90 -10.11 -3.70 8.03
N VAL A 91 -10.50 -4.59 7.13
CA VAL A 91 -9.74 -4.94 5.95
C VAL A 91 -10.68 -4.96 4.75
N GLU A 92 -10.25 -4.39 3.63
CA GLU A 92 -10.95 -4.54 2.36
C GLU A 92 -10.37 -5.71 1.57
N ILE A 93 -11.23 -6.68 1.25
CA ILE A 93 -10.89 -7.79 0.38
C ILE A 93 -11.47 -7.53 -1.00
N CYS A 94 -10.60 -7.26 -1.96
CA CYS A 94 -10.96 -7.08 -3.35
C CYS A 94 -10.57 -8.30 -4.20
N LEU A 95 -11.37 -8.58 -5.22
CA LEU A 95 -11.09 -9.60 -6.21
C LEU A 95 -11.05 -8.98 -7.60
N MET A 96 -9.86 -8.95 -8.20
CA MET A 96 -9.69 -8.74 -9.62
C MET A 96 -9.91 -10.06 -10.36
N SER A 97 -10.61 -10.00 -11.48
CA SER A 97 -10.82 -11.18 -12.33
C SER A 97 -10.65 -10.80 -13.79
N SER A 98 -10.06 -11.71 -14.57
CA SER A 98 -9.88 -11.55 -16.00
C SER A 98 -10.39 -12.76 -16.75
N SER A 99 -10.80 -12.54 -18.00
CA SER A 99 -11.17 -13.58 -18.95
C SER A 99 -10.53 -13.26 -20.31
N THR A 100 -10.66 -14.17 -21.27
CA THR A 100 -10.28 -13.89 -22.67
C THR A 100 -11.03 -12.69 -23.28
N GLY A 101 -12.16 -12.27 -22.68
CA GLY A 101 -12.94 -11.11 -23.10
C GLY A 101 -12.52 -9.78 -22.45
N GLY A 102 -11.53 -9.79 -21.54
CA GLY A 102 -11.06 -8.62 -20.80
C GLY A 102 -11.15 -8.80 -19.28
N SER A 103 -10.71 -7.77 -18.54
CA SER A 103 -10.75 -7.74 -17.07
C SER A 103 -12.03 -7.11 -16.55
N ALA A 104 -12.54 -7.65 -15.45
CA ALA A 104 -13.64 -7.05 -14.71
C ALA A 104 -13.13 -5.95 -13.77
N VAL A 105 -14.03 -5.01 -13.45
CA VAL A 105 -13.86 -4.12 -12.31
C VAL A 105 -13.73 -4.96 -11.03
N PRO A 106 -12.80 -4.63 -10.11
CA PRO A 106 -12.68 -5.35 -8.86
C PRO A 106 -14.00 -5.37 -8.08
N ILE A 107 -14.34 -6.52 -7.51
CA ILE A 107 -15.44 -6.61 -6.54
C ILE A 107 -14.80 -6.64 -5.16
N CYS A 108 -15.25 -5.78 -4.25
CA CYS A 108 -14.67 -5.66 -2.92
C CYS A 108 -15.72 -5.91 -1.84
N THR A 109 -15.27 -6.47 -0.73
CA THR A 109 -16.05 -6.60 0.50
C THR A 109 -15.19 -6.18 1.69
N ALA A 110 -15.76 -5.39 2.58
CA ALA A 110 -15.13 -5.09 3.86
C ALA A 110 -15.34 -6.25 4.82
N VAL A 111 -14.33 -6.54 5.64
CA VAL A 111 -14.38 -7.56 6.69
C VAL A 111 -13.57 -7.06 7.88
N ASP A 112 -14.12 -7.21 9.07
CA ASP A 112 -13.42 -6.85 10.27
C ASP A 112 -12.62 -8.04 10.79
N VAL A 113 -11.30 -7.90 10.90
CA VAL A 113 -10.46 -8.86 11.62
C VAL A 113 -10.60 -8.60 13.10
N LEU A 114 -11.13 -9.58 13.83
CA LEU A 114 -11.41 -9.44 15.26
C LEU A 114 -10.41 -10.21 16.13
N GLY A 115 -10.14 -9.68 17.31
CA GLY A 115 -9.59 -10.46 18.41
C GLY A 115 -10.62 -11.45 18.98
N THR A 116 -10.22 -12.26 19.96
CA THR A 116 -11.18 -13.06 20.72
C THR A 116 -11.97 -12.16 21.66
N ALA A 117 -13.30 -12.19 21.57
CA ALA A 117 -14.15 -11.46 22.51
C ALA A 117 -13.99 -12.04 23.93
N VAL A 118 -13.68 -11.18 24.89
CA VAL A 118 -13.49 -11.53 26.30
C VAL A 118 -14.83 -11.51 27.04
N GLU A 119 -15.70 -10.58 26.69
CA GLU A 119 -17.07 -10.49 27.22
C GLU A 119 -17.99 -9.82 26.20
N VAL A 120 -19.23 -10.30 26.12
CA VAL A 120 -20.31 -9.67 25.37
C VAL A 120 -21.47 -9.46 26.32
N VAL A 121 -21.94 -8.22 26.44
CA VAL A 121 -23.10 -7.88 27.28
C VAL A 121 -24.14 -7.12 26.48
N SER A 122 -25.41 -7.53 26.61
CA SER A 122 -26.53 -6.84 25.98
C SER A 122 -27.27 -6.01 27.02
N GLY A 123 -27.57 -4.76 26.69
CA GLY A 123 -28.25 -3.85 27.62
C GLY A 123 -29.77 -3.87 27.52
N SER A 124 -30.41 -3.07 28.37
CA SER A 124 -31.86 -2.90 28.35
C SER A 124 -32.34 -2.22 27.07
N THR A 125 -33.51 -2.61 26.57
CA THR A 125 -34.14 -2.08 25.36
C THR A 125 -35.48 -1.42 25.69
N GLY A 126 -36.07 -0.65 24.76
CA GLY A 126 -37.36 -0.01 25.02
C GLY A 126 -37.67 1.20 24.13
N SER A 127 -38.77 1.88 24.45
CA SER A 127 -39.21 3.08 23.73
C SER A 127 -38.27 4.25 23.97
N ILE A 128 -37.93 4.97 22.90
CA ILE A 128 -37.24 6.25 22.95
C ILE A 128 -38.28 7.33 23.24
N VAL A 129 -38.03 8.13 24.28
CA VAL A 129 -38.88 9.23 24.72
C VAL A 129 -38.64 10.45 23.84
N ASP A 130 -39.70 10.92 23.20
CA ASP A 130 -39.75 12.15 22.38
C ASP A 130 -39.33 13.40 23.19
N ASP A 131 -38.56 14.29 22.57
CA ASP A 131 -38.02 15.55 23.15
C ASP A 131 -37.37 15.34 24.53
N SER A 132 -36.67 14.21 24.71
CA SER A 132 -36.11 13.82 26.00
C SER A 132 -34.95 12.84 25.90
N VAL A 133 -34.33 12.56 27.05
CA VAL A 133 -33.26 11.57 27.18
C VAL A 133 -33.84 10.24 27.62
N THR A 134 -33.58 9.20 26.84
CA THR A 134 -33.82 7.81 27.17
C THR A 134 -32.52 7.18 27.67
N ILE A 135 -32.57 6.53 28.83
CA ILE A 135 -31.41 5.85 29.42
C ILE A 135 -31.64 4.35 29.34
N ALA A 136 -30.71 3.65 28.69
CA ALA A 136 -30.59 2.20 28.75
C ALA A 136 -29.30 1.83 29.50
N SER A 137 -29.31 0.73 30.25
CA SER A 137 -28.12 0.29 30.98
C SER A 137 -27.81 -1.19 30.85
N VAL A 138 -26.55 -1.52 31.12
CA VAL A 138 -26.02 -2.88 31.16
C VAL A 138 -25.01 -3.01 32.28
N THR A 139 -24.97 -4.16 32.96
CA THR A 139 -23.97 -4.44 33.99
C THR A 139 -22.87 -5.33 33.42
N VAL A 140 -21.66 -4.81 33.43
CA VAL A 140 -20.43 -5.52 33.05
C VAL A 140 -19.82 -6.13 34.31
N ASN A 141 -19.48 -7.43 34.27
CA ASN A 141 -18.97 -8.14 35.45
C ASN A 141 -17.45 -8.37 35.39
N ASN A 142 -16.82 -8.19 34.23
CA ASN A 142 -15.39 -8.40 34.06
C ASN A 142 -14.57 -7.25 34.65
N ASN A 143 -13.64 -7.61 35.55
CA ASN A 143 -12.73 -6.67 36.20
C ASN A 143 -11.41 -6.46 35.43
N ALA A 144 -11.27 -7.03 34.24
CA ALA A 144 -10.13 -6.76 33.37
C ALA A 144 -10.26 -5.37 32.73
N ILE A 145 -9.11 -4.74 32.45
CA ILE A 145 -9.04 -3.55 31.60
C ILE A 145 -9.11 -4.07 30.16
N PRO A 146 -10.16 -3.73 29.39
CA PRO A 146 -10.27 -4.15 27.99
C PRO A 146 -9.23 -3.40 27.15
N ALA A 147 -8.71 -4.04 26.11
CA ALA A 147 -7.80 -3.40 25.18
C ALA A 147 -8.53 -2.78 23.97
N ASP A 148 -9.77 -3.22 23.72
CA ASP A 148 -10.63 -2.74 22.64
C ASP A 148 -12.12 -2.90 23.02
N LEU A 149 -12.98 -2.09 22.41
CA LEU A 149 -14.42 -2.06 22.63
C LEU A 149 -15.16 -1.84 21.32
N ARG A 150 -16.19 -2.67 21.09
CA ARG A 150 -17.25 -2.43 20.10
C ARG A 150 -18.59 -2.18 20.76
N VAL A 151 -19.39 -1.31 20.14
CA VAL A 151 -20.76 -1.02 20.56
C VAL A 151 -21.70 -1.28 19.40
N GLU A 152 -22.54 -2.29 19.52
CA GLU A 152 -23.53 -2.61 18.50
C GLU A 152 -24.86 -1.97 18.89
N ILE A 153 -25.53 -1.30 17.95
CA ILE A 153 -26.79 -0.58 18.20
C ILE A 153 -27.77 -0.81 17.05
N ASP A 154 -29.00 -1.18 17.41
CA ASP A 154 -30.16 -1.22 16.52
C ASP A 154 -31.29 -0.36 17.10
N ILE A 155 -31.68 0.67 16.37
CA ILE A 155 -32.75 1.61 16.69
C ILE A 155 -33.69 1.71 15.51
N ASP A 156 -34.98 1.53 15.77
CA ASP A 156 -36.05 1.91 14.86
C ASP A 156 -36.52 3.34 15.20
N HIS A 157 -36.15 4.32 14.38
CA HIS A 157 -36.57 5.71 14.52
C HIS A 157 -36.94 6.32 13.16
N PRO A 158 -38.04 7.09 13.04
CA PRO A 158 -38.41 7.73 11.78
C PRO A 158 -37.34 8.67 11.21
N ARG A 159 -36.58 9.32 12.10
CA ARG A 159 -35.49 10.23 11.77
C ARG A 159 -34.32 10.13 12.72
N ILE A 160 -33.23 9.51 12.29
CA ILE A 160 -32.03 9.43 13.12
C ILE A 160 -31.26 10.77 13.17
N SER A 161 -31.60 11.73 12.30
CA SER A 161 -31.11 13.11 12.37
C SER A 161 -31.43 13.81 13.68
N ASP A 162 -32.48 13.36 14.35
CA ASP A 162 -33.04 13.98 15.53
C ASP A 162 -32.42 13.40 16.81
N LEU A 163 -31.62 12.33 16.68
CA LEU A 163 -31.02 11.63 17.82
C LEU A 163 -29.58 12.08 18.07
N ARG A 164 -29.24 12.23 19.36
CA ARG A 164 -27.86 12.21 19.86
C ARG A 164 -27.68 10.99 20.77
N ILE A 165 -26.72 10.14 20.43
CA ILE A 165 -26.47 8.88 21.12
C ILE A 165 -25.11 8.94 21.82
N ARG A 166 -25.09 8.66 23.12
CA ARG A 166 -23.90 8.74 23.97
C ARG A 166 -23.73 7.47 24.78
N LEU A 167 -22.49 7.03 24.93
CA LEU A 167 -22.11 5.92 25.79
C LEU A 167 -21.36 6.47 27.02
N LEU A 168 -21.71 5.99 28.20
CA LEU A 168 -21.02 6.31 29.43
C LEU A 168 -20.45 5.02 30.05
N SER A 169 -19.18 5.07 30.46
CA SER A 169 -18.53 3.99 31.20
C SER A 169 -19.01 3.93 32.65
N ALA A 170 -18.71 2.81 33.32
CA ALA A 170 -19.00 2.64 34.74
C ALA A 170 -18.35 3.70 35.65
N GLU A 171 -17.26 4.32 35.20
CA GLU A 171 -16.55 5.38 35.93
C GLU A 171 -17.01 6.79 35.56
N GLY A 172 -17.90 6.92 34.56
CA GLY A 172 -18.49 8.18 34.13
C GLY A 172 -17.76 8.89 33.00
N GLU A 173 -16.82 8.22 32.32
CA GLU A 173 -16.26 8.71 31.05
C GLU A 173 -17.34 8.62 29.96
N GLN A 174 -17.40 9.59 29.06
CA GLN A 174 -18.47 9.72 28.09
C GLN A 174 -17.91 9.86 26.67
N LEU A 175 -18.55 9.15 25.73
CA LEU A 175 -18.30 9.21 24.30
C LEU A 175 -19.61 9.52 23.57
N VAL A 176 -19.56 10.34 22.52
CA VAL A 176 -20.67 10.46 21.56
C VAL A 176 -20.49 9.43 20.45
N LEU A 177 -21.43 8.48 20.36
CA LEU A 177 -21.44 7.47 19.31
C LEU A 177 -21.96 8.05 18.00
N GLN A 178 -23.07 8.79 18.06
CA GLN A 178 -23.71 9.40 16.89
C GLN A 178 -24.32 10.74 17.25
N GLU A 179 -24.03 11.76 16.45
CA GLU A 179 -24.77 13.02 16.42
C GLU A 179 -24.85 13.54 14.98
N GLY A 180 -26.06 13.80 14.50
CA GLY A 180 -26.28 14.26 13.12
C GLY A 180 -26.13 13.13 12.09
N ALA A 181 -27.27 12.71 11.55
CA ALA A 181 -27.36 11.69 10.49
C ALA A 181 -28.55 12.01 9.57
N SER A 182 -28.79 11.20 8.54
CA SER A 182 -30.00 11.30 7.73
C SER A 182 -30.54 9.91 7.41
N GLY A 183 -31.86 9.77 7.33
CA GLY A 183 -32.53 8.49 7.11
C GLY A 183 -33.42 8.06 8.27
N SER A 184 -33.95 6.84 8.16
CA SER A 184 -34.82 6.20 9.15
C SER A 184 -34.18 4.88 9.61
N GLY A 185 -34.17 4.65 10.91
CA GLY A 185 -33.50 3.53 11.56
C GLY A 185 -31.98 3.68 11.60
N LEU A 186 -31.36 3.07 12.60
CA LEU A 186 -29.92 2.96 12.80
C LEU A 186 -29.61 1.51 13.13
N ASP A 187 -28.77 0.86 12.34
CA ASP A 187 -28.21 -0.47 12.59
C ASP A 187 -26.72 -0.36 12.31
N ALA A 188 -25.92 -0.27 13.37
CA ALA A 188 -24.52 0.12 13.31
C ALA A 188 -23.67 -0.60 14.36
N ILE A 189 -22.42 -0.89 13.97
CA ILE A 189 -21.39 -1.43 14.86
C ILE A 189 -20.33 -0.33 15.03
N TYR A 190 -20.32 0.33 16.18
CA TYR A 190 -19.31 1.33 16.50
C TYR A 190 -18.00 0.65 16.93
N TRP A 191 -16.92 0.96 16.22
CA TRP A 191 -15.59 0.43 16.50
C TRP A 191 -14.53 1.47 16.14
N GLN A 192 -13.53 1.68 17.01
CA GLN A 192 -12.55 2.76 16.82
C GLN A 192 -11.74 2.68 15.50
N PRO A 193 -11.25 1.49 15.09
CA PRO A 193 -10.46 1.33 13.87
C PRO A 193 -11.28 1.42 12.58
N ALA A 194 -12.60 1.40 12.66
CA ALA A 194 -13.45 1.47 11.49
C ALA A 194 -13.35 2.85 10.80
N THR A 195 -13.77 2.91 9.55
CA THR A 195 -13.84 4.17 8.81
C THR A 195 -14.92 5.10 9.38
N PRO A 196 -14.84 6.43 9.15
CA PRO A 196 -15.88 7.36 9.57
C PRO A 196 -17.27 6.95 9.04
N ALA A 197 -18.28 7.08 9.89
CA ALA A 197 -19.66 6.72 9.55
C ALA A 197 -20.20 7.53 8.36
N ALA A 198 -20.72 6.84 7.34
CA ALA A 198 -21.39 7.43 6.19
C ALA A 198 -22.78 6.79 5.96
N PRO A 199 -23.76 7.52 5.40
CA PRO A 199 -25.04 6.92 5.03
C PRO A 199 -24.86 5.83 3.96
N PRO A 200 -25.69 4.76 3.94
CA PRO A 200 -26.83 4.52 4.83
C PRO A 200 -26.43 3.94 6.19
N PHE A 201 -27.04 4.43 7.27
CA PHE A 201 -26.71 4.04 8.65
C PHE A 201 -27.50 2.82 9.17
N ASN A 202 -28.35 2.20 8.34
CA ASN A 202 -29.30 1.15 8.74
C ASN A 202 -29.00 -0.19 8.08
N VAL A 203 -27.71 -0.54 8.00
CA VAL A 203 -27.23 -1.70 7.23
C VAL A 203 -26.32 -2.63 8.04
N GLY A 204 -26.17 -2.38 9.35
CA GLY A 204 -25.29 -3.17 10.22
C GLY A 204 -23.81 -2.99 9.92
N ALA A 205 -23.42 -1.86 9.30
CA ALA A 205 -22.04 -1.60 8.95
C ALA A 205 -21.22 -1.20 10.18
N THR A 206 -19.96 -1.65 10.19
CA THR A 206 -18.97 -1.17 11.14
C THR A 206 -18.55 0.24 10.79
N MET A 207 -18.53 1.13 11.78
CA MET A 207 -18.23 2.54 11.61
C MET A 207 -17.59 3.14 12.86
N ARG A 208 -16.86 4.23 12.69
CA ARG A 208 -16.28 4.96 13.81
C ARG A 208 -17.32 5.83 14.52
N PRO A 209 -17.27 5.95 15.86
CA PRO A 209 -18.02 6.97 16.60
C PRO A 209 -17.83 8.37 16.02
N SER A 210 -18.89 9.18 16.01
CA SER A 210 -18.86 10.58 15.54
C SER A 210 -18.07 11.53 16.45
N GLY A 211 -17.87 11.18 17.73
CA GLY A 211 -17.18 12.02 18.70
C GLY A 211 -17.99 13.25 19.14
N PRO A 212 -17.49 14.04 20.11
CA PRO A 212 -16.16 13.98 20.73
C PRO A 212 -15.92 12.74 21.61
N GLY A 213 -14.63 12.38 21.76
CA GLY A 213 -14.12 11.21 22.50
C GLY A 213 -13.82 10.00 21.60
N SER A 214 -13.17 8.98 22.15
CA SER A 214 -12.88 7.70 21.51
C SER A 214 -13.43 6.52 22.31
N LEU A 215 -13.71 5.38 21.66
CA LEU A 215 -13.97 4.12 22.36
C LEU A 215 -12.76 3.65 23.18
N LEU A 216 -11.54 4.01 22.75
CA LEU A 216 -10.31 3.69 23.49
C LEU A 216 -10.18 4.48 24.78
N ASP A 217 -10.78 5.68 24.86
CA ASP A 217 -10.82 6.44 26.11
C ASP A 217 -11.52 5.63 27.21
N LEU A 218 -12.58 4.90 26.82
CA LEU A 218 -13.37 4.05 27.69
C LEU A 218 -12.68 2.71 28.03
N CYS A 219 -11.54 2.41 27.38
CA CYS A 219 -10.71 1.23 27.63
C CYS A 219 -9.56 1.50 28.61
N ASN A 220 -9.38 2.75 29.08
CA ASN A 220 -8.28 3.12 29.98
C ASN A 220 -8.51 2.74 31.47
N SER A 221 -9.68 2.18 31.79
CA SER A 221 -10.12 1.88 33.16
C SER A 221 -10.80 0.51 33.28
N ILE A 222 -11.21 0.12 34.49
CA ILE A 222 -11.80 -1.21 34.74
C ILE A 222 -13.22 -1.24 34.15
N ALA A 223 -13.52 -2.22 33.28
CA ALA A 223 -14.83 -2.29 32.64
C ALA A 223 -16.00 -2.63 33.59
N ALA A 224 -15.74 -3.19 34.77
CA ALA A 224 -16.78 -3.63 35.69
C ALA A 224 -17.65 -2.50 36.24
N GLY A 225 -18.97 -2.67 36.13
CA GLY A 225 -19.97 -1.76 36.67
C GLY A 225 -21.13 -1.51 35.71
N GLU A 226 -21.90 -0.46 35.98
CA GLU A 226 -23.05 -0.11 35.15
C GLU A 226 -22.63 0.83 34.03
N TRP A 227 -22.76 0.38 32.79
CA TRP A 227 -22.59 1.20 31.59
C TRP A 227 -23.95 1.67 31.12
N THR A 228 -24.02 2.90 30.61
CA THR A 228 -25.30 3.49 30.16
C THR A 228 -25.22 4.02 28.73
N LEU A 229 -26.22 3.69 27.93
CA LEU A 229 -26.49 4.30 26.64
C LEU A 229 -27.55 5.38 26.82
N GLU A 230 -27.19 6.64 26.55
CA GLU A 230 -28.11 7.78 26.52
C GLU A 230 -28.52 8.07 25.08
N ILE A 231 -29.83 8.06 24.82
CA ILE A 231 -30.41 8.41 23.53
C ILE A 231 -31.29 9.65 23.75
N GLU A 232 -30.81 10.79 23.28
CA GLU A 232 -31.52 12.07 23.36
C GLU A 232 -32.22 12.33 22.03
N ASP A 233 -33.55 12.42 22.05
CA ASP A 233 -34.33 12.95 20.93
C ASP A 233 -34.41 14.48 21.05
N LEU A 234 -33.84 15.18 20.07
CA LEU A 234 -33.66 16.63 20.06
C LEU A 234 -34.84 17.37 19.42
N VAL A 235 -35.78 16.66 18.77
CA VAL A 235 -36.84 17.29 17.97
C VAL A 235 -38.20 16.65 18.28
N ALA A 236 -39.09 17.46 18.86
CA ALA A 236 -40.43 17.01 19.21
C ALA A 236 -41.26 16.51 18.00
N GLY A 237 -41.97 15.38 18.19
CA GLY A 237 -43.08 14.94 17.34
C GLY A 237 -42.91 13.58 16.66
N GLU A 238 -41.73 12.98 16.78
CA GLU A 238 -41.45 11.61 16.33
C GLU A 238 -40.94 10.80 17.54
N SER A 239 -41.06 9.48 17.49
CA SER A 239 -40.52 8.62 18.57
C SER A 239 -40.12 7.31 17.95
N GLY A 240 -39.24 6.57 18.63
CA GLY A 240 -38.76 5.29 18.15
C GLY A 240 -38.56 4.27 19.25
N THR A 241 -37.80 3.23 18.94
CA THR A 241 -37.51 2.11 19.82
C THR A 241 -36.04 1.76 19.70
N LEU A 242 -35.36 1.66 20.85
CA LEU A 242 -34.09 0.95 20.94
C LEU A 242 -34.39 -0.55 20.87
N VAL A 243 -34.07 -1.16 19.73
CA VAL A 243 -34.38 -2.57 19.44
C VAL A 243 -33.35 -3.48 20.11
N ALA A 244 -32.07 -3.15 19.97
CA ALA A 244 -30.96 -3.86 20.60
C ALA A 244 -29.77 -2.95 20.82
N TRP A 245 -28.95 -3.26 21.83
CA TRP A 245 -27.57 -2.79 21.88
C TRP A 245 -26.70 -3.74 22.71
N SER A 246 -25.42 -3.79 22.40
CA SER A 246 -24.44 -4.62 23.08
C SER A 246 -23.09 -3.91 23.22
N LEU A 247 -22.30 -4.34 24.21
CA LEU A 247 -20.89 -4.04 24.34
C LEU A 247 -20.11 -5.34 24.13
N VAL A 248 -19.09 -5.29 23.28
CA VAL A 248 -18.18 -6.40 23.00
C VAL A 248 -16.77 -5.96 23.35
N PHE A 249 -16.16 -6.60 24.34
CA PHE A 249 -14.83 -6.28 24.84
C PHE A 249 -13.79 -7.27 24.30
N PHE A 250 -12.60 -6.78 23.94
CA PHE A 250 -11.47 -7.61 23.50
C PHE A 250 -10.22 -7.38 24.36
N ASP A 251 -9.33 -8.37 24.40
CA ASP A 251 -8.05 -8.36 25.15
C ASP A 251 -6.83 -7.97 24.30
N VAL A 252 -7.02 -7.83 22.99
CA VAL A 252 -6.00 -7.37 22.04
C VAL A 252 -6.35 -5.95 21.61
N PRO A 253 -5.43 -4.97 21.72
CA PRO A 253 -5.69 -3.62 21.24
C PRO A 253 -5.80 -3.64 19.71
N PRO A 254 -6.65 -2.79 19.11
CA PRO A 254 -6.77 -2.74 17.67
C PRO A 254 -5.53 -2.10 17.03
N ALA A 255 -5.40 -2.27 15.72
CA ALA A 255 -4.31 -1.70 14.93
C ALA A 255 -4.39 -0.16 14.74
N TYR A 256 -5.39 0.54 15.29
CA TYR A 256 -5.61 1.96 15.06
C TYR A 256 -5.91 2.75 16.34
N LEU A 257 -5.17 3.84 16.52
CA LEU A 257 -5.37 4.93 17.46
C LEU A 257 -5.95 6.12 16.67
N PRO A 258 -6.81 6.99 17.24
CA PRO A 258 -7.10 8.30 16.62
C PRO A 258 -5.78 8.94 16.22
N ALA A 259 -5.66 9.29 14.95
CA ALA A 259 -4.43 9.76 14.37
C ALA A 259 -4.69 10.75 13.24
N PRO A 260 -3.81 11.76 13.11
CA PRO A 260 -3.67 12.50 11.87
C PRO A 260 -3.40 11.56 10.68
N ASP A 261 -3.75 11.98 9.47
CA ASP A 261 -3.47 11.25 8.23
C ASP A 261 -3.19 12.30 7.15
N LEU A 262 -1.92 12.54 6.84
CA LEU A 262 -1.56 13.47 5.78
C LEU A 262 -1.74 12.71 4.46
N ILE A 263 -2.47 13.33 3.54
CA ILE A 263 -2.53 12.88 2.15
C ILE A 263 -2.07 13.99 1.22
N ALA A 264 -1.44 13.60 0.13
CA ALA A 264 -1.08 14.52 -0.94
C ALA A 264 -2.31 14.86 -1.81
N GLY A 265 -2.44 16.13 -2.21
CA GLY A 265 -3.48 16.59 -3.12
C GLY A 265 -2.94 17.08 -4.47
N ASP A 266 -3.84 17.21 -5.45
CA ASP A 266 -3.51 17.63 -6.81
C ASP A 266 -2.85 19.01 -6.89
N HIS A 267 -1.74 19.10 -7.61
CA HIS A 267 -1.05 20.36 -7.84
C HIS A 267 -1.65 21.11 -9.03
N GLN A 268 -1.73 22.43 -8.94
CA GLN A 268 -2.26 23.29 -10.02
C GLN A 268 -1.18 24.18 -10.64
N GLN A 269 0.04 24.15 -10.09
CA GLN A 269 1.10 25.05 -10.52
C GLN A 269 2.49 24.43 -10.35
N MET A 270 3.26 24.45 -11.45
CA MET A 270 4.72 24.33 -11.44
C MET A 270 5.31 25.61 -12.05
N SER A 271 6.44 26.10 -11.53
CA SER A 271 7.03 27.36 -12.02
C SER A 271 8.55 27.36 -11.98
N GLN A 272 9.17 27.98 -12.99
CA GLN A 272 10.58 28.32 -12.96
C GLN A 272 10.81 29.59 -12.13
N LEU A 273 11.67 29.50 -11.12
CA LEU A 273 11.95 30.56 -10.15
C LEU A 273 13.37 31.14 -10.27
N GLY A 274 14.25 30.46 -11.01
CA GLY A 274 15.62 30.90 -11.24
C GLY A 274 16.31 30.16 -12.38
N ARG A 275 17.48 30.66 -12.77
CA ARG A 275 18.36 30.07 -13.78
C ARG A 275 19.81 30.38 -13.45
N GLU A 276 20.68 29.41 -13.70
CA GLU A 276 22.13 29.56 -13.68
C GLU A 276 22.71 28.72 -14.82
N GLY A 277 23.28 29.37 -15.84
CA GLY A 277 23.74 28.65 -17.04
C GLY A 277 22.61 27.87 -17.72
N ASP A 278 22.83 26.57 -17.91
CA ASP A 278 21.90 25.59 -18.47
C ASP A 278 20.96 24.96 -17.43
N GLU A 279 21.10 25.31 -16.14
CA GLU A 279 20.24 24.81 -15.08
C GLU A 279 19.12 25.79 -14.74
N VAL A 280 17.97 25.24 -14.37
CA VAL A 280 16.81 25.98 -13.90
C VAL A 280 16.39 25.49 -12.52
N GLY A 281 15.99 26.43 -11.68
CA GLY A 281 15.39 26.16 -10.38
C GLY A 281 13.89 26.22 -10.53
N LEU A 282 13.24 25.06 -10.48
CA LEU A 282 11.78 24.92 -10.53
C LEU A 282 11.22 24.76 -9.12
N MET A 283 9.90 24.87 -9.00
CA MET A 283 9.17 24.36 -7.84
C MET A 283 7.72 24.07 -8.17
N LEU A 284 7.12 23.20 -7.37
CA LEU A 284 5.71 22.85 -7.43
C LEU A 284 4.94 23.60 -6.34
N GLN A 285 3.66 23.86 -6.59
CA GLN A 285 2.68 24.06 -5.53
C GLN A 285 2.75 22.87 -4.56
N SER A 286 2.24 23.02 -3.35
CA SER A 286 1.93 21.85 -2.52
C SER A 286 0.49 21.95 -2.08
N VAL A 287 -0.19 20.82 -2.09
CA VAL A 287 -1.52 20.64 -1.51
C VAL A 287 -1.40 19.43 -0.59
N CYS A 288 -1.57 19.66 0.72
CA CYS A 288 -1.59 18.63 1.74
C CYS A 288 -2.95 18.64 2.40
N CYS A 289 -3.49 17.49 2.75
CA CYS A 289 -4.79 17.40 3.40
C CYS A 289 -4.72 16.46 4.60
N ASN A 290 -5.43 16.81 5.68
CA ASN A 290 -5.59 15.91 6.80
C ASN A 290 -6.86 15.08 6.58
N HIS A 291 -6.71 13.83 6.16
CA HIS A 291 -7.80 12.86 6.01
C HIS A 291 -8.09 12.10 7.33
N GLY A 292 -7.26 12.35 8.34
CA GLY A 292 -7.29 11.66 9.62
C GLY A 292 -8.38 12.19 10.51
N ASP A 293 -8.38 11.72 11.75
CA ASP A 293 -9.41 12.01 12.74
C ASP A 293 -8.92 12.80 13.95
N GLU A 294 -7.65 13.19 13.93
CA GLU A 294 -7.05 14.14 14.84
C GLU A 294 -6.37 15.28 14.07
N PRO A 295 -6.27 16.49 14.65
CA PRO A 295 -5.48 17.57 14.06
C PRO A 295 -4.01 17.17 13.89
N LEU A 296 -3.47 17.43 12.70
CA LEU A 296 -2.07 17.15 12.37
C LEU A 296 -1.17 18.31 12.80
N ASP A 297 -0.01 18.01 13.38
CA ASP A 297 0.93 19.04 13.85
C ASP A 297 1.46 19.90 12.70
N TRP A 298 1.48 21.22 12.90
CA TRP A 298 1.87 22.23 11.90
C TRP A 298 2.68 23.40 12.51
N HIS A 299 3.41 23.11 13.58
CA HIS A 299 4.27 24.04 14.29
C HIS A 299 5.61 24.21 13.57
N GLY A 300 5.76 25.29 12.82
CA GLY A 300 7.01 25.60 12.15
C GLY A 300 8.18 25.92 13.10
N ASN A 301 9.36 26.01 12.51
CA ASN A 301 10.62 26.29 13.20
C ASN A 301 10.51 27.48 14.19
N PRO A 302 11.05 27.35 15.43
CA PRO A 302 12.01 26.32 15.87
C PRO A 302 11.39 25.00 16.35
N SER A 303 10.06 24.85 16.32
CA SER A 303 9.44 23.55 16.63
C SER A 303 9.69 22.56 15.49
N PRO A 304 10.04 21.29 15.78
CA PRO A 304 10.19 20.26 14.76
C PRO A 304 8.86 19.61 14.35
N LEU A 305 7.74 20.01 14.98
CA LEU A 305 6.43 19.39 14.80
C LEU A 305 5.71 19.98 13.57
N HIS A 306 6.29 19.80 12.39
CA HIS A 306 5.70 20.22 11.11
C HIS A 306 6.12 19.29 9.98
N PRO A 307 5.31 19.14 8.92
CA PRO A 307 5.68 18.27 7.82
C PRO A 307 6.79 18.82 6.93
N PHE A 308 7.52 17.88 6.34
CA PHE A 308 8.54 18.11 5.33
C PHE A 308 8.01 17.72 3.95
N MET A 309 8.39 18.47 2.93
CA MET A 309 7.88 18.28 1.56
C MET A 309 9.06 18.28 0.59
N VAL A 310 9.19 17.23 -0.21
CA VAL A 310 10.21 17.16 -1.27
C VAL A 310 9.54 17.02 -2.63
N PHE A 311 10.15 17.63 -3.63
CA PHE A 311 9.65 17.62 -5.00
C PHE A 311 10.71 17.03 -5.92
N ASN A 312 10.26 16.17 -6.83
CA ASN A 312 11.11 15.50 -7.80
C ASN A 312 10.52 15.66 -9.20
N LEU A 313 11.39 15.61 -10.22
CA LEU A 313 10.97 15.49 -11.62
C LEU A 313 11.60 14.24 -12.21
N TYR A 314 10.79 13.49 -12.95
CA TYR A 314 11.15 12.27 -13.64
C TYR A 314 10.89 12.41 -15.13
N ARG A 315 11.70 11.69 -15.89
CA ARG A 315 11.50 11.46 -17.31
C ARG A 315 11.25 9.97 -17.51
N ILE A 316 10.11 9.63 -18.13
CA ILE A 316 9.65 8.25 -18.28
C ILE A 316 9.52 7.93 -19.76
N SER A 317 10.22 6.89 -20.21
CA SER A 317 10.01 6.25 -21.51
C SER A 317 9.49 4.83 -21.33
N GLU A 318 9.18 4.15 -22.44
CA GLU A 318 8.82 2.72 -22.42
C GLU A 318 9.90 1.88 -21.71
N GLU A 319 11.17 2.19 -21.94
CA GLU A 319 12.30 1.40 -21.46
C GLU A 319 12.83 1.83 -20.08
N ARG A 320 12.60 3.07 -19.63
CA ARG A 320 13.21 3.55 -18.38
C ARG A 320 12.45 4.72 -17.74
N ILE A 321 12.41 4.74 -16.42
CA ILE A 321 12.17 5.93 -15.60
C ILE A 321 13.49 6.48 -15.07
N VAL A 322 13.72 7.79 -15.19
CA VAL A 322 14.93 8.47 -14.70
C VAL A 322 14.53 9.68 -13.89
N GLN A 323 15.04 9.81 -12.67
CA GLN A 323 14.92 11.07 -11.92
C GLN A 323 15.90 12.09 -12.50
N VAL A 324 15.39 13.24 -12.94
CA VAL A 324 16.18 14.31 -13.58
C VAL A 324 16.31 15.56 -12.70
N GLY A 325 15.52 15.63 -11.62
CA GLY A 325 15.57 16.73 -10.67
C GLY A 325 15.18 16.34 -9.26
N SER A 326 15.77 17.03 -8.28
CA SER A 326 15.40 16.91 -6.87
C SER A 326 15.44 18.28 -6.18
N SER A 327 14.55 18.52 -5.21
CA SER A 327 14.60 19.69 -4.33
C SER A 327 15.18 19.37 -2.95
N TRP A 328 15.61 20.39 -2.22
CA TRP A 328 15.70 20.31 -0.75
C TRP A 328 14.30 20.14 -0.14
N ALA A 329 14.25 19.74 1.13
CA ALA A 329 13.00 19.60 1.86
C ALA A 329 12.45 20.98 2.25
N LYS A 330 11.23 21.29 1.86
CA LYS A 330 10.50 22.45 2.35
C LYS A 330 9.96 22.14 3.73
N HIS A 331 10.27 23.01 4.69
CA HIS A 331 9.71 22.98 6.04
C HIS A 331 8.39 23.74 6.06
N ALA A 332 7.31 23.13 6.55
CA ALA A 332 6.08 23.87 6.79
C ALA A 332 6.29 25.00 7.82
N PRO A 333 5.96 26.26 7.46
CA PRO A 333 6.32 27.43 8.27
C PRO A 333 5.46 27.60 9.52
N GLY A 334 4.25 27.04 9.55
CA GLY A 334 3.21 27.34 10.55
C GLY A 334 2.79 28.82 10.57
N PRO A 335 1.56 29.16 11.01
CA PRO A 335 0.39 28.29 11.19
C PRO A 335 -0.11 27.68 9.85
N ALA A 336 -0.99 26.69 9.93
CA ALA A 336 -1.66 26.12 8.76
C ALA A 336 -2.66 27.13 8.14
N THR A 337 -2.84 27.07 6.81
CA THR A 337 -3.75 27.95 6.05
C THR A 337 -5.21 27.53 6.08
N THR A 338 -5.51 26.29 6.51
CA THR A 338 -6.85 25.71 6.73
C THR A 338 -7.86 26.01 5.61
N ALA A 339 -7.73 25.32 4.48
CA ALA A 339 -8.65 25.34 3.34
C ALA A 339 -9.38 23.99 3.19
N ASN A 340 -10.18 23.80 2.13
CA ASN A 340 -10.88 22.54 1.82
C ASN A 340 -10.59 22.08 0.38
N ALA A 341 -9.32 22.07 -0.02
CA ALA A 341 -8.93 21.75 -1.40
C ALA A 341 -9.18 20.28 -1.78
N CYS A 342 -9.04 19.34 -0.84
CA CYS A 342 -9.34 17.93 -1.09
C CYS A 342 -10.84 17.58 -0.95
N GLY A 343 -11.69 18.53 -0.57
CA GLY A 343 -13.14 18.30 -0.48
C GLY A 343 -13.58 17.39 0.67
N LEU A 344 -12.74 17.18 1.68
CA LEU A 344 -12.99 16.29 2.83
C LEU A 344 -13.89 16.92 3.92
N GLY A 345 -14.10 18.23 3.87
CA GLY A 345 -14.86 18.96 4.88
C GLY A 345 -13.95 19.46 6.00
N CYS A 346 -13.52 20.71 5.91
CA CYS A 346 -12.54 21.28 6.82
C CYS A 346 -13.15 21.71 8.17
N THR A 347 -12.74 21.03 9.23
CA THR A 347 -12.98 21.42 10.62
C THR A 347 -11.82 22.28 11.10
N VAL A 348 -12.00 23.60 11.08
CA VAL A 348 -10.95 24.55 11.48
C VAL A 348 -10.60 24.33 12.96
N PRO A 349 -9.33 24.03 13.29
CA PRO A 349 -8.92 23.76 14.66
C PRO A 349 -8.86 25.04 15.49
N ALA A 350 -8.99 24.90 16.80
CA ALA A 350 -8.82 26.03 17.72
C ALA A 350 -7.35 26.51 17.81
N ASP A 351 -6.40 25.57 17.68
CA ASP A 351 -4.98 25.87 17.56
C ASP A 351 -4.60 26.07 16.08
N PRO A 352 -4.21 27.28 15.64
CA PRO A 352 -3.82 27.53 14.26
C PRO A 352 -2.52 26.82 13.84
N TYR A 353 -1.76 26.26 14.79
CA TYR A 353 -0.57 25.47 14.51
C TYR A 353 -0.85 23.98 14.33
N THR A 354 -2.11 23.60 14.15
CA THR A 354 -2.51 22.27 13.69
C THR A 354 -3.28 22.40 12.39
N LEU A 355 -3.20 21.39 11.52
CA LEU A 355 -4.08 21.24 10.37
C LEU A 355 -5.29 20.40 10.78
N GLY A 356 -6.45 21.03 10.86
CA GLY A 356 -7.66 20.37 11.34
C GLY A 356 -8.17 19.25 10.43
N ILE A 357 -9.04 18.41 10.98
CA ILE A 357 -9.67 17.27 10.31
C ILE A 357 -10.36 17.72 9.01
N GLY A 358 -10.05 17.05 7.91
CA GLY A 358 -10.55 17.35 6.56
C GLY A 358 -10.05 18.66 5.96
N CYS A 359 -9.17 19.40 6.65
CA CYS A 359 -8.60 20.64 6.15
C CYS A 359 -7.38 20.37 5.25
N SER A 360 -7.14 21.29 4.33
CA SER A 360 -5.98 21.31 3.45
C SER A 360 -5.07 22.50 3.73
N ASP A 361 -3.78 22.33 3.53
CA ASP A 361 -2.79 23.40 3.52
C ASP A 361 -2.17 23.56 2.13
N ILE A 362 -2.12 24.80 1.62
CA ILE A 362 -1.73 25.07 0.23
C ILE A 362 -0.64 26.14 0.17
N TYR A 363 0.47 25.84 -0.51
CA TYR A 363 1.52 26.81 -0.82
C TYR A 363 1.75 26.93 -2.31
N SER A 364 1.83 28.16 -2.81
CA SER A 364 2.22 28.42 -4.20
C SER A 364 3.64 27.90 -4.50
N ALA A 365 3.91 27.58 -5.77
CA ALA A 365 5.25 27.20 -6.22
C ALA A 365 6.33 28.22 -5.81
N SER A 366 6.01 29.51 -5.92
CA SER A 366 6.95 30.58 -5.53
C SER A 366 7.28 30.57 -4.03
N TYR A 367 6.28 30.27 -3.19
CA TYR A 367 6.50 30.20 -1.74
C TYR A 367 7.32 28.97 -1.37
N ASN A 368 6.97 27.79 -1.90
CA ASN A 368 7.72 26.56 -1.70
C ASN A 368 9.19 26.70 -2.15
N GLY A 369 9.43 27.45 -3.22
CA GLY A 369 10.79 27.68 -3.75
C GLY A 369 11.56 28.80 -3.04
N THR A 370 11.09 29.26 -1.89
CA THR A 370 11.81 30.23 -1.07
C THR A 370 13.01 29.55 -0.39
N GLN A 371 14.22 29.90 -0.80
CA GLN A 371 15.45 29.21 -0.38
C GLN A 371 15.75 29.31 1.13
N SER A 372 15.12 30.23 1.86
CA SER A 372 15.28 30.38 3.30
C SER A 372 14.46 29.40 4.14
N VAL A 373 13.51 28.67 3.54
CA VAL A 373 12.69 27.64 4.22
C VAL A 373 12.96 26.23 3.70
N LEU A 374 13.98 26.09 2.85
CA LEU A 374 14.42 24.83 2.28
C LEU A 374 15.64 24.33 3.08
N GLY A 375 15.49 23.16 3.71
CA GLY A 375 16.52 22.46 4.48
C GLY A 375 16.97 21.17 3.77
N PRO A 376 18.21 20.70 4.00
CA PRO A 376 18.73 19.51 3.33
C PRO A 376 17.99 18.27 3.84
N ARG A 377 17.64 17.35 2.93
CA ARG A 377 16.94 16.10 3.28
C ARG A 377 17.69 15.24 4.31
N SER A 378 19.01 15.40 4.42
CA SER A 378 19.87 14.69 5.37
C SER A 378 19.67 15.08 6.83
N GLU A 379 18.96 16.16 7.12
CA GLU A 379 18.62 16.57 8.50
C GLU A 379 17.34 15.90 9.02
N ILE A 380 16.63 15.14 8.18
CA ILE A 380 15.34 14.53 8.48
C ILE A 380 15.50 13.01 8.43
N ASP A 381 15.07 12.34 9.50
CA ASP A 381 14.87 10.89 9.49
C ASP A 381 13.48 10.59 8.90
N PRO A 382 13.40 9.94 7.74
CA PRO A 382 12.14 9.79 7.02
C PRO A 382 11.23 8.71 7.59
N TRP A 383 11.75 7.79 8.42
CA TRP A 383 10.95 6.75 9.06
C TRP A 383 10.21 7.27 10.28
N SER A 384 10.92 8.03 11.12
CA SER A 384 10.38 8.59 12.37
C SER A 384 9.80 10.00 12.22
N GLY A 385 10.09 10.68 11.10
CA GLY A 385 9.84 12.10 10.94
C GLY A 385 10.71 12.99 11.85
N SER A 386 11.74 12.43 12.50
CA SER A 386 12.54 13.19 13.47
C SER A 386 13.44 14.24 12.81
N TYR A 387 13.52 15.39 13.46
CA TYR A 387 14.29 16.55 13.02
C TYR A 387 14.76 17.37 14.24
N ASP A 388 16.01 17.83 14.23
CA ASP A 388 16.55 18.70 15.28
C ASP A 388 16.92 20.08 14.71
N TYR A 389 16.04 21.05 14.96
CA TYR A 389 16.25 22.44 14.55
C TYR A 389 17.58 23.01 15.06
N ASN A 390 18.07 22.62 16.24
CA ASN A 390 19.29 23.20 16.79
C ASN A 390 20.52 22.90 15.95
N ASN A 391 20.54 21.73 15.31
CA ASN A 391 21.62 21.27 14.43
C ASN A 391 21.36 21.58 12.94
N SER A 392 20.19 22.13 12.62
CA SER A 392 19.81 22.45 11.25
C SER A 392 20.56 23.65 10.70
N ILE A 393 20.86 23.63 9.40
CA ILE A 393 21.34 24.82 8.68
C ILE A 393 20.36 26.00 8.78
N LEU A 394 19.06 25.73 8.99
CA LEU A 394 18.02 26.74 9.16
C LEU A 394 18.12 27.49 10.51
N ASN A 395 18.91 26.99 11.46
CA ASN A 395 19.27 27.66 12.72
C ASN A 395 20.64 28.37 12.63
N GLY A 396 20.99 28.86 11.44
CA GLY A 396 22.27 29.52 11.19
C GLY A 396 22.24 30.49 10.02
N PRO A 397 23.35 31.21 9.77
CA PRO A 397 23.47 32.06 8.60
C PRO A 397 23.53 31.20 7.33
N LEU A 398 22.48 31.27 6.51
CA LEU A 398 22.29 30.43 5.32
C LEU A 398 23.30 30.66 4.16
N GLY A 399 24.17 31.68 4.27
CA GLY A 399 25.11 32.04 3.21
C GLY A 399 24.44 32.67 1.98
N SER A 400 25.26 32.97 0.96
CA SER A 400 24.77 33.36 -0.36
C SER A 400 24.34 32.13 -1.14
N VAL A 401 23.19 32.21 -1.81
CA VAL A 401 22.66 31.17 -2.70
C VAL A 401 22.58 31.71 -4.14
N THR A 402 22.76 30.83 -5.11
CA THR A 402 22.48 31.13 -6.52
C THR A 402 20.97 31.05 -6.78
N PRO A 403 20.46 31.46 -7.96
CA PRO A 403 19.04 31.35 -8.27
C PRO A 403 18.49 29.91 -8.33
N VAL A 404 19.34 28.89 -8.39
CA VAL A 404 18.91 27.48 -8.52
C VAL A 404 19.11 26.65 -7.25
N ASP A 405 20.00 27.06 -6.35
CA ASP A 405 20.29 26.32 -5.11
C ASP A 405 19.00 25.98 -4.33
N ARG A 406 18.96 24.77 -3.76
CA ARG A 406 17.91 24.20 -2.90
C ARG A 406 16.57 23.93 -3.58
N ARG A 407 16.32 24.53 -4.74
CA ARG A 407 15.09 24.34 -5.52
C ARG A 407 15.13 23.01 -6.27
N LEU A 408 14.03 22.65 -6.92
CA LEU A 408 14.02 21.53 -7.85
C LEU A 408 14.91 21.88 -9.06
N ARG A 409 16.18 21.47 -9.00
CA ARG A 409 17.22 21.85 -9.96
C ARG A 409 17.29 20.86 -11.11
N ILE A 410 17.27 21.37 -12.35
CA ILE A 410 17.17 20.56 -13.59
C ILE A 410 17.98 21.20 -14.71
N HIS A 411 18.63 20.39 -15.55
CA HIS A 411 19.28 20.86 -16.78
C HIS A 411 18.28 21.07 -17.92
N ASP A 412 18.52 22.07 -18.76
CA ASP A 412 17.73 22.34 -19.96
C ASP A 412 17.64 21.13 -20.90
N ALA A 413 18.69 20.30 -20.95
CA ALA A 413 18.73 19.12 -21.81
C ALA A 413 17.74 18.03 -21.38
N ASP A 414 17.38 17.96 -20.10
CA ASP A 414 16.38 17.01 -19.59
C ASP A 414 14.95 17.49 -19.85
N LEU A 415 14.77 18.81 -19.96
CA LEU A 415 13.48 19.44 -20.29
C LEU A 415 13.23 19.54 -21.80
N ASP A 416 14.26 19.52 -22.64
CA ASP A 416 14.14 19.73 -24.08
C ASP A 416 13.40 18.58 -24.77
N PRO A 417 12.17 18.79 -25.27
CA PRO A 417 11.40 17.74 -25.94
C PRO A 417 12.06 17.28 -27.26
N SER A 418 12.92 18.12 -27.85
CA SER A 418 13.67 17.73 -29.06
C SER A 418 14.83 16.78 -28.77
N ALA A 419 15.37 16.82 -27.56
CA ALA A 419 16.38 15.88 -27.07
C ALA A 419 15.74 14.60 -26.53
N ASN A 420 14.50 14.67 -26.03
CA ASN A 420 13.80 13.56 -25.41
C ASN A 420 12.37 13.36 -25.97
N PRO A 421 12.23 13.07 -27.28
CA PRO A 421 10.91 13.01 -27.93
C PRO A 421 10.04 11.84 -27.47
N ASP A 422 10.64 10.77 -26.94
CA ASP A 422 9.97 9.53 -26.55
C ASP A 422 9.81 9.42 -25.02
N SER A 423 9.73 10.56 -24.32
CA SER A 423 9.59 10.56 -22.87
C SER A 423 8.57 11.56 -22.36
N ASP A 424 7.78 11.10 -21.41
CA ASP A 424 6.88 11.93 -20.62
C ASP A 424 7.63 12.52 -19.41
N LEU A 425 7.18 13.69 -18.97
CA LEU A 425 7.63 14.31 -17.72
C LEU A 425 6.60 14.06 -16.63
N VAL A 426 7.06 13.60 -15.48
CA VAL A 426 6.22 13.34 -14.30
C VAL A 426 6.85 14.03 -13.10
N VAL A 427 6.07 14.85 -12.39
CA VAL A 427 6.47 15.38 -11.08
C VAL A 427 6.00 14.47 -9.98
N GLU A 428 6.70 14.53 -8.85
CA GLU A 428 6.31 13.89 -7.60
C GLU A 428 6.41 14.90 -6.47
N ALA A 429 5.45 14.84 -5.55
CA ALA A 429 5.60 15.40 -4.22
C ALA A 429 5.52 14.27 -3.19
N LEU A 430 6.47 14.25 -2.26
CA LEU A 430 6.51 13.34 -1.13
C LEU A 430 6.51 14.16 0.15
N TYR A 431 5.66 13.75 1.09
CA TYR A 431 5.44 14.38 2.37
C TYR A 431 5.90 13.44 3.50
N ILE A 432 6.49 14.00 4.55
CA ILE A 432 6.82 13.28 5.79
C ILE A 432 6.29 14.09 6.96
N ALA A 433 5.46 13.47 7.79
CA ALA A 433 4.97 14.00 9.06
C ALA A 433 5.27 13.00 10.18
N HIS A 434 5.57 13.48 11.39
CA HIS A 434 6.02 12.62 12.49
C HIS A 434 4.86 11.94 13.24
N ASP A 435 3.67 12.51 13.11
CA ASP A 435 2.42 12.10 13.76
C ASP A 435 1.45 11.46 12.76
N ASP A 436 1.92 11.15 11.56
CA ASP A 436 1.18 10.41 10.55
C ASP A 436 1.56 8.92 10.59
N PRO A 437 0.62 8.02 10.96
CA PRO A 437 0.86 6.60 11.02
C PRO A 437 0.84 5.90 9.64
N ASN A 438 0.37 6.57 8.59
CA ASN A 438 0.14 6.01 7.26
C ASN A 438 1.04 6.69 6.21
N PRO A 439 2.36 6.51 6.24
CA PRO A 439 3.24 7.17 5.28
C PRO A 439 3.05 6.72 3.80
N GLY A 440 2.12 5.82 3.49
CA GLY A 440 1.93 5.22 2.16
C GLY A 440 1.11 6.04 1.16
N ASP A 441 0.30 7.01 1.61
CA ASP A 441 -0.55 7.88 0.79
C ASP A 441 -0.11 9.36 0.83
N ASN A 442 1.01 9.60 1.52
CA ASN A 442 1.75 10.85 1.61
C ASN A 442 2.51 11.26 0.35
N MET A 443 2.07 10.79 -0.81
CA MET A 443 2.78 11.00 -2.06
C MET A 443 1.83 11.02 -3.24
N ILE A 444 2.16 11.84 -4.21
CA ILE A 444 1.40 11.99 -5.44
C ILE A 444 2.36 12.21 -6.60
N HIS A 445 2.02 11.65 -7.75
CA HIS A 445 2.69 11.94 -9.01
C HIS A 445 1.72 12.42 -10.09
N GLU A 446 2.19 13.34 -10.92
CA GLU A 446 1.38 14.04 -11.92
C GLU A 446 2.17 14.21 -13.22
N GLN A 447 1.48 14.02 -14.35
CA GLN A 447 2.07 14.30 -15.67
C GLN A 447 2.21 15.81 -15.88
N VAL A 448 3.35 16.22 -16.43
CA VAL A 448 3.67 17.62 -16.72
C VAL A 448 3.80 17.84 -18.21
N SER A 449 3.08 18.83 -18.71
CA SER A 449 3.23 19.31 -20.08
C SER A 449 4.05 20.60 -20.12
N ILE A 450 5.07 20.67 -20.99
CA ILE A 450 5.76 21.92 -21.31
C ILE A 450 4.90 22.72 -22.30
N THR A 451 4.45 23.90 -21.89
CA THR A 451 3.59 24.76 -22.72
C THR A 451 4.39 25.75 -23.57
N SER A 452 5.56 26.15 -23.09
CA SER A 452 6.53 26.95 -23.85
C SER A 452 7.91 26.93 -23.19
N GLY A 453 8.95 27.28 -23.95
CA GLY A 453 10.33 27.28 -23.50
C GLY A 453 11.26 26.57 -24.49
N ALA A 454 12.55 26.78 -24.31
CA ALA A 454 13.64 26.13 -25.03
C ALA A 454 14.91 26.27 -24.17
N PRO A 455 15.99 25.50 -24.43
CA PRO A 455 17.25 25.68 -23.74
C PRO A 455 17.71 27.16 -23.72
N GLY A 456 18.06 27.66 -22.53
CA GLY A 456 18.41 29.05 -22.26
C GLY A 456 17.24 30.03 -22.11
N GLN A 457 15.98 29.60 -22.29
CA GLN A 457 14.79 30.43 -22.12
C GLN A 457 14.05 30.12 -20.79
N THR A 458 12.98 30.85 -20.51
CA THR A 458 12.10 30.50 -19.38
C THR A 458 11.15 29.39 -19.83
N TRP A 459 11.13 28.29 -19.08
CA TRP A 459 10.20 27.18 -19.25
C TRP A 459 8.87 27.48 -18.58
N GLN A 460 7.78 27.06 -19.21
CA GLN A 460 6.42 27.15 -18.70
C GLN A 460 5.77 25.78 -18.75
N PHE A 461 4.99 25.47 -17.72
CA PHE A 461 4.45 24.13 -17.47
C PHE A 461 2.93 24.18 -17.27
N SER A 462 2.28 23.05 -17.49
CA SER A 462 0.87 22.81 -17.19
C SER A 462 0.71 21.46 -16.51
N LEU A 463 -0.12 21.42 -15.47
CA LEU A 463 -0.59 20.25 -14.74
C LEU A 463 -2.10 20.19 -14.98
N SER A 464 -2.53 19.44 -15.99
CA SER A 464 -3.93 19.40 -16.42
C SER A 464 -4.61 18.07 -16.15
N ASP A 465 -3.82 17.03 -15.91
CA ASP A 465 -4.31 15.68 -15.65
C ASP A 465 -4.41 15.44 -14.14
N PRO A 466 -5.41 14.71 -13.65
CA PRO A 466 -5.52 14.38 -12.23
C PRO A 466 -4.29 13.62 -11.75
N GLY A 467 -3.78 13.98 -10.58
CA GLY A 467 -2.69 13.27 -9.95
C GLY A 467 -3.08 11.86 -9.52
N GLN A 468 -2.06 11.04 -9.35
CA GLN A 468 -2.19 9.68 -8.88
C GLN A 468 -1.47 9.57 -7.55
N ILE A 469 -2.20 9.14 -6.51
CA ILE A 469 -1.60 8.86 -5.20
C ILE A 469 -0.58 7.72 -5.36
N GLY A 470 0.57 7.88 -4.72
CA GLY A 470 1.71 6.99 -4.85
C GLY A 470 2.92 7.65 -5.53
N PRO A 471 4.07 6.96 -5.48
CA PRO A 471 5.33 7.49 -6.00
C PRO A 471 5.39 7.41 -7.52
N ALA A 472 6.19 8.28 -8.14
CA ALA A 472 6.32 8.36 -9.60
C ALA A 472 6.90 7.08 -10.22
N ILE A 473 7.55 6.22 -9.44
CA ILE A 473 8.01 4.91 -9.91
C ILE A 473 6.85 4.01 -10.39
N LEU A 474 5.63 4.20 -9.87
CA LEU A 474 4.44 3.49 -10.32
C LEU A 474 3.97 3.92 -11.73
N ALA A 475 4.37 5.11 -12.19
CA ALA A 475 4.05 5.59 -13.54
C ALA A 475 4.85 4.87 -14.64
N TRP A 476 5.89 4.08 -14.28
CA TRP A 476 6.65 3.28 -15.24
C TRP A 476 5.91 1.97 -15.59
N THR A 477 4.83 2.12 -16.35
CA THR A 477 3.91 1.02 -16.70
C THR A 477 4.60 -0.19 -17.32
N GLY A 478 4.11 -1.40 -17.00
CA GLY A 478 4.68 -2.66 -17.50
C GLY A 478 5.98 -3.10 -16.82
N SER A 479 6.44 -2.38 -15.80
CA SER A 479 7.49 -2.87 -14.91
C SER A 479 6.94 -3.83 -13.86
N THR A 480 7.76 -4.79 -13.44
CA THR A 480 7.54 -5.52 -12.18
C THR A 480 7.85 -4.59 -11.02
N ILE A 481 7.13 -4.71 -9.90
CA ILE A 481 7.30 -3.83 -8.73
C ILE A 481 7.36 -4.72 -7.49
N SER A 482 8.31 -4.45 -6.61
CA SER A 482 8.45 -5.14 -5.33
C SER A 482 9.00 -4.21 -4.26
N GLN A 483 8.68 -4.50 -3.00
CA GLN A 483 9.16 -3.74 -1.86
C GLN A 483 10.48 -4.29 -1.35
N ILE A 484 11.36 -3.38 -0.95
CA ILE A 484 12.58 -3.66 -0.20
C ILE A 484 12.32 -3.21 1.23
N THR A 485 12.17 -4.18 2.13
CA THR A 485 11.95 -3.94 3.56
C THR A 485 12.95 -4.75 4.40
N PRO A 486 13.39 -4.23 5.55
CA PRO A 486 14.04 -5.06 6.56
C PRO A 486 13.07 -6.11 7.10
N GLY A 487 13.49 -7.38 7.13
CA GLY A 487 12.64 -8.47 7.61
C GLY A 487 12.28 -8.41 9.10
N ASP A 488 12.86 -7.48 9.86
CA ASP A 488 12.57 -7.23 11.27
C ASP A 488 11.62 -6.05 11.52
N GLY A 489 11.18 -5.35 10.45
CA GLY A 489 10.27 -4.20 10.56
C GLY A 489 10.86 -3.00 11.30
N SER A 490 12.19 -2.92 11.43
CA SER A 490 12.86 -1.89 12.24
C SER A 490 13.04 -0.52 11.57
N ASP A 491 12.64 -0.38 10.32
CA ASP A 491 12.88 0.79 9.47
C ASP A 491 11.82 0.85 8.37
N GLY A 492 11.87 1.91 7.56
CA GLY A 492 10.98 2.08 6.43
C GLY A 492 11.28 1.15 5.25
N MET A 493 10.81 1.58 4.07
CA MET A 493 10.86 0.79 2.84
C MET A 493 11.49 1.55 1.67
N ALA A 494 11.95 0.78 0.69
CA ALA A 494 12.22 1.23 -0.66
C ALA A 494 11.42 0.37 -1.65
N ILE A 495 11.34 0.80 -2.91
CA ILE A 495 10.66 0.08 -3.99
C ILE A 495 11.67 -0.19 -5.09
N ILE A 496 11.69 -1.43 -5.58
CA ILE A 496 12.37 -1.78 -6.83
C ILE A 496 11.33 -1.97 -7.93
N ALA A 497 11.54 -1.31 -9.05
CA ALA A 497 10.83 -1.57 -10.29
C ALA A 497 11.81 -2.11 -11.33
N ALA A 498 11.41 -3.10 -12.12
CA ALA A 498 12.29 -3.71 -13.11
C ALA A 498 11.59 -4.12 -14.40
N LYS A 499 12.32 -4.02 -15.51
CA LYS A 499 11.95 -4.55 -16.83
C LYS A 499 13.11 -5.34 -17.42
N ALA A 500 12.77 -6.37 -18.18
CA ALA A 500 13.72 -7.07 -19.02
C ALA A 500 13.12 -7.30 -20.40
N PHE A 501 13.87 -6.96 -21.46
CA PHE A 501 13.39 -7.07 -22.84
C PHE A 501 14.51 -7.51 -23.79
N PRO A 502 14.19 -8.27 -24.84
CA PRO A 502 15.19 -8.78 -25.75
C PRO A 502 15.72 -7.66 -26.67
N LEU A 503 17.04 -7.65 -26.87
CA LEU A 503 17.72 -6.71 -27.78
C LEU A 503 17.82 -7.26 -29.21
N ASP A 504 17.51 -8.54 -29.40
CA ASP A 504 17.51 -9.20 -30.69
C ASP A 504 16.36 -10.20 -30.82
N ALA A 505 15.93 -10.46 -32.05
CA ALA A 505 14.80 -11.37 -32.34
C ALA A 505 15.11 -12.85 -32.06
N SER A 506 16.38 -13.20 -31.81
CA SER A 506 16.78 -14.54 -31.38
C SER A 506 16.81 -14.69 -29.86
N GLU A 507 16.47 -13.64 -29.11
CA GLU A 507 16.49 -13.58 -27.65
C GLU A 507 17.83 -14.03 -27.05
N SER A 508 18.92 -13.78 -27.78
CA SER A 508 20.27 -14.15 -27.35
C SER A 508 20.93 -13.10 -26.46
N SER A 509 20.32 -11.92 -26.38
CA SER A 509 20.77 -10.76 -25.63
C SER A 509 19.55 -10.02 -25.08
N TRP A 510 19.60 -9.71 -23.79
CA TRP A 510 18.51 -9.10 -23.04
C TRP A 510 19.00 -7.89 -22.27
N ARG A 511 18.21 -6.82 -22.29
CA ARG A 511 18.45 -5.63 -21.49
C ARG A 511 17.67 -5.76 -20.18
N TYR A 512 18.34 -5.59 -19.06
CA TYR A 512 17.74 -5.52 -17.73
C TYR A 512 17.84 -4.08 -17.23
N GLU A 513 16.70 -3.50 -16.87
CA GLU A 513 16.56 -2.14 -16.35
C GLU A 513 15.92 -2.22 -14.97
N TYR A 514 16.57 -1.61 -13.98
CA TYR A 514 16.08 -1.49 -12.61
C TYR A 514 16.04 -0.02 -12.21
N ALA A 515 15.00 0.34 -11.49
CA ALA A 515 14.86 1.60 -10.78
C ALA A 515 14.60 1.29 -9.31
N ILE A 516 15.40 1.83 -8.40
CA ILE A 516 15.15 1.71 -6.97
C ILE A 516 14.89 3.09 -6.41
N TRP A 517 13.71 3.26 -5.82
CA TRP A 517 13.28 4.49 -5.16
C TRP A 517 13.17 4.25 -3.66
N ASN A 518 13.84 5.08 -2.87
CA ASN A 518 13.77 4.99 -1.42
C ASN A 518 12.64 5.88 -0.89
N HIS A 519 11.63 5.28 -0.27
CA HIS A 519 10.50 5.99 0.35
C HIS A 519 10.93 6.64 1.66
N ASN A 520 11.15 5.80 2.67
CA ASN A 520 11.44 6.19 4.04
C ASN A 520 12.43 5.26 4.74
N LEU A 521 13.27 4.55 3.97
CA LEU A 521 14.31 3.69 4.49
C LEU A 521 15.49 4.53 5.02
N SER A 522 15.54 4.72 6.33
CA SER A 522 16.48 5.62 7.03
C SER A 522 17.90 5.09 7.02
N ARG A 523 18.10 3.77 6.99
CA ARG A 523 19.44 3.18 6.80
C ARG A 523 20.05 3.40 5.42
N HIS A 524 19.26 3.89 4.46
CA HIS A 524 19.60 4.07 3.05
C HIS A 524 20.00 2.76 2.34
N VAL A 525 20.01 2.74 1.01
CA VAL A 525 20.55 1.60 0.25
C VAL A 525 22.03 1.83 -0.07
N GLY A 526 22.87 0.86 0.30
CA GLY A 526 24.34 0.91 0.13
C GLY A 526 24.89 -0.08 -0.88
N THR A 527 24.25 -1.25 -1.04
CA THR A 527 24.61 -2.23 -2.07
C THR A 527 23.36 -2.79 -2.73
N VAL A 528 23.43 -2.96 -4.04
CA VAL A 528 22.45 -3.71 -4.83
C VAL A 528 23.20 -4.82 -5.55
N GLU A 529 22.76 -6.06 -5.39
CA GLU A 529 23.36 -7.24 -5.97
C GLU A 529 22.29 -8.06 -6.72
N ILE A 530 22.53 -8.24 -8.01
CA ILE A 530 21.69 -9.04 -8.90
C ILE A 530 22.43 -10.35 -9.17
N PRO A 531 21.90 -11.52 -8.74
CA PRO A 531 22.54 -12.80 -9.01
C PRO A 531 22.53 -13.12 -10.50
N ILE A 532 23.56 -13.85 -10.94
CA ILE A 532 23.76 -14.26 -12.33
C ILE A 532 23.83 -15.78 -12.36
N ALA A 533 22.98 -16.40 -13.17
CA ALA A 533 22.98 -17.85 -13.36
C ALA A 533 24.28 -18.34 -14.02
N THR A 534 24.65 -19.60 -13.74
CA THR A 534 25.91 -20.17 -14.24
C THR A 534 25.96 -20.15 -15.77
N GLY A 535 27.02 -19.57 -16.34
CA GLY A 535 27.25 -19.53 -17.79
C GLY A 535 26.66 -18.30 -18.49
N VAL A 536 25.82 -17.51 -17.83
CA VAL A 536 25.30 -16.25 -18.35
C VAL A 536 26.43 -15.23 -18.49
N GLN A 537 26.50 -14.57 -19.64
CA GLN A 537 27.45 -13.49 -19.88
C GLN A 537 26.77 -12.14 -19.65
N VAL A 538 27.42 -11.25 -18.90
CA VAL A 538 26.95 -9.89 -18.62
C VAL A 538 27.87 -8.85 -19.26
N SER A 539 27.27 -7.81 -19.86
CA SER A 539 27.97 -6.67 -20.46
C SER A 539 27.22 -5.35 -20.19
N ASP A 540 27.84 -4.24 -20.59
CA ASP A 540 27.24 -2.90 -20.61
C ASP A 540 26.56 -2.47 -19.29
N PRO A 541 27.24 -2.62 -18.14
CA PRO A 541 26.69 -2.19 -16.87
C PRO A 541 26.52 -0.67 -16.85
N TYR A 542 25.43 -0.23 -16.25
CA TYR A 542 24.97 1.14 -16.22
C TYR A 542 24.54 1.50 -14.81
N PHE A 543 24.79 2.76 -14.45
CA PHE A 543 24.34 3.38 -13.21
C PHE A 543 23.96 4.82 -13.52
N HIS A 544 22.87 5.29 -12.91
CA HIS A 544 22.51 6.70 -12.91
C HIS A 544 21.89 7.11 -11.59
N ALA A 545 22.27 8.30 -11.13
CA ALA A 545 21.67 9.03 -10.03
C ALA A 545 21.42 10.48 -10.50
N PRO A 546 20.34 11.14 -10.03
CA PRO A 546 20.12 12.56 -10.27
C PRO A 546 21.21 13.40 -9.58
N GLN A 547 21.26 14.68 -9.92
CA GLN A 547 22.06 15.64 -9.17
C GLN A 547 21.55 15.75 -7.73
N ILE A 548 22.46 15.59 -6.77
CA ILE A 548 22.18 15.63 -5.34
C ILE A 548 22.68 16.95 -4.79
N GLU A 549 21.73 17.72 -4.30
CA GLU A 549 22.02 18.90 -3.51
C GLU A 549 21.68 18.58 -2.05
N SER A 550 22.68 18.29 -1.21
CA SER A 550 22.51 18.09 0.23
C SER A 550 23.84 18.26 0.95
N LEU A 551 23.83 18.60 2.24
CA LEU A 551 25.06 18.77 3.01
C LEU A 551 25.81 17.44 3.15
N GLY A 552 27.06 17.40 2.69
CA GLY A 552 27.94 16.24 2.84
C GLY A 552 27.73 15.11 1.81
N TYR A 553 26.80 15.28 0.87
CA TYR A 553 26.52 14.32 -0.20
C TYR A 553 26.88 14.91 -1.57
N ILE A 554 27.35 14.07 -2.47
CA ILE A 554 27.78 14.44 -3.83
C ILE A 554 27.54 13.28 -4.81
N ASP A 555 27.43 13.59 -6.10
CA ASP A 555 27.03 12.67 -7.16
C ASP A 555 28.14 11.71 -7.63
N LEU A 556 28.83 11.07 -6.69
CA LEU A 556 29.86 10.09 -7.02
C LEU A 556 29.23 8.81 -7.59
N PRO A 557 29.75 8.24 -8.69
CA PRO A 557 29.21 7.03 -9.26
C PRO A 557 29.39 5.84 -8.31
N TRP A 558 28.38 4.96 -8.25
CA TRP A 558 28.49 3.69 -7.55
C TRP A 558 29.54 2.79 -8.23
N GLN A 559 30.31 2.09 -7.41
CA GLN A 559 31.31 1.16 -7.92
C GLN A 559 30.63 -0.12 -8.40
N ILE A 560 30.86 -0.48 -9.65
CA ILE A 560 30.29 -1.68 -10.26
C ILE A 560 31.29 -2.82 -10.16
N GLU A 561 30.88 -3.92 -9.54
CA GLU A 561 31.66 -5.14 -9.41
C GLU A 561 30.93 -6.28 -10.11
N LEU A 562 31.63 -7.00 -10.98
CA LEU A 562 31.07 -8.13 -11.72
C LEU A 562 31.97 -9.35 -11.48
N ASP A 563 31.36 -10.44 -11.02
CA ASP A 563 31.99 -11.76 -10.97
C ASP A 563 31.11 -12.81 -11.66
N SER A 564 31.46 -14.10 -11.53
CA SER A 564 30.74 -15.18 -12.20
C SER A 564 29.37 -15.51 -11.59
N THR A 565 29.03 -14.92 -10.45
CA THR A 565 27.83 -15.24 -9.66
C THR A 565 26.90 -14.07 -9.49
N ALA A 566 27.39 -12.83 -9.61
CA ALA A 566 26.56 -11.65 -9.49
C ALA A 566 27.19 -10.40 -10.13
N ILE A 567 26.33 -9.42 -10.38
CA ILE A 567 26.71 -8.02 -10.60
C ILE A 567 26.27 -7.20 -9.39
N ARG A 568 27.16 -6.35 -8.88
CA ARG A 568 26.95 -5.52 -7.70
C ARG A 568 27.22 -4.06 -7.99
N TRP A 569 26.41 -3.18 -7.41
CA TRP A 569 26.68 -1.77 -7.31
C TRP A 569 26.87 -1.42 -5.83
N ASN A 570 28.01 -0.82 -5.51
CA ASN A 570 28.36 -0.41 -4.15
C ASN A 570 28.42 1.13 -4.06
N ALA A 571 27.62 1.69 -3.16
CA ALA A 571 27.57 3.12 -2.91
C ALA A 571 28.90 3.63 -2.31
N PRO A 572 29.43 4.77 -2.78
CA PRO A 572 30.44 5.50 -2.01
C PRO A 572 29.78 6.15 -0.78
N PRO A 573 30.54 6.45 0.28
CA PRO A 573 29.99 7.01 1.53
C PRO A 573 29.18 8.31 1.36
N GLN A 574 29.48 9.07 0.30
CA GLN A 574 28.83 10.36 0.00
C GLN A 574 27.65 10.24 -0.97
N ASN A 575 27.33 9.03 -1.46
CA ASN A 575 26.22 8.81 -2.39
C ASN A 575 25.42 7.51 -2.12
N PRO A 576 24.99 7.20 -0.89
CA PRO A 576 23.99 6.15 -0.70
C PRO A 576 22.64 6.59 -1.28
N LEU A 577 21.78 5.63 -1.62
CA LEU A 577 20.42 5.94 -2.10
C LEU A 577 19.54 6.32 -0.90
N ARG A 578 19.33 7.63 -0.76
CA ARG A 578 18.58 8.26 0.33
C ARG A 578 17.10 8.45 -0.03
N TRP A 579 16.29 8.74 0.99
CA TRP A 579 14.86 8.92 0.83
C TRP A 579 14.48 10.02 -0.16
N GLY A 580 13.37 9.79 -0.88
CA GLY A 580 12.87 10.64 -1.96
C GLY A 580 13.76 10.69 -3.21
N TYR A 581 14.73 9.78 -3.35
CA TYR A 581 15.54 9.64 -4.56
C TYR A 581 15.30 8.29 -5.25
N LEU A 582 15.48 8.26 -6.56
CA LEU A 582 15.45 7.08 -7.42
C LEU A 582 16.76 6.94 -8.18
N TYR A 583 17.43 5.78 -8.05
CA TYR A 583 18.62 5.43 -8.83
C TYR A 583 18.31 4.32 -9.83
N ASN A 584 19.00 4.36 -10.96
CA ASN A 584 18.89 3.36 -12.00
C ASN A 584 20.11 2.46 -12.05
N PHE A 585 19.86 1.17 -12.24
CA PHE A 585 20.86 0.12 -12.42
C PHE A 585 20.46 -0.67 -13.65
N ALA A 586 21.41 -0.99 -14.52
CA ALA A 586 21.07 -1.78 -15.70
C ALA A 586 22.29 -2.49 -16.27
N PHE A 587 22.05 -3.54 -17.05
CA PHE A 587 23.09 -4.28 -17.76
C PHE A 587 22.46 -5.10 -18.89
N THR A 588 23.30 -5.64 -19.75
CA THR A 588 22.91 -6.58 -20.80
C THR A 588 23.33 -7.99 -20.37
N ALA A 589 22.49 -8.99 -20.58
CA ALA A 589 22.82 -10.39 -20.30
C ALA A 589 22.47 -11.32 -21.47
N SER A 590 23.20 -12.43 -21.59
CA SER A 590 22.99 -13.45 -22.63
C SER A 590 21.85 -14.43 -22.32
N ALA A 591 20.95 -14.09 -21.39
CA ALA A 591 19.89 -14.98 -20.93
C ALA A 591 18.60 -14.21 -20.71
N ALA A 592 17.48 -14.91 -20.96
CA ALA A 592 16.14 -14.42 -20.70
C ALA A 592 15.89 -14.23 -19.19
N PRO A 593 14.95 -13.32 -18.83
CA PRO A 593 14.64 -13.03 -17.45
C PRO A 593 13.90 -14.18 -16.79
N ALA A 594 14.19 -14.41 -15.52
CA ALA A 594 13.41 -15.24 -14.62
C ALA A 594 13.16 -14.49 -13.31
N SER A 595 12.21 -14.94 -12.49
CA SER A 595 12.06 -14.41 -11.13
C SER A 595 13.19 -14.90 -10.25
N GLY A 596 13.65 -14.06 -9.33
CA GLY A 596 14.59 -14.47 -8.30
C GLY A 596 14.87 -13.36 -7.29
N ASP A 597 15.63 -13.73 -6.27
CA ASP A 597 15.99 -12.80 -5.21
C ASP A 597 17.05 -11.81 -5.67
N VAL A 598 16.77 -10.53 -5.42
CA VAL A 598 17.74 -9.44 -5.49
C VAL A 598 18.15 -9.09 -4.07
N LEU A 599 19.46 -8.95 -3.89
CA LEU A 599 20.05 -8.67 -2.60
C LEU A 599 20.29 -7.18 -2.45
N VAL A 600 19.77 -6.59 -1.37
CA VAL A 600 19.95 -5.19 -1.05
C VAL A 600 20.54 -5.07 0.34
N ILE A 601 21.60 -4.27 0.51
CA ILE A 601 22.26 -4.07 1.81
C ILE A 601 22.15 -2.60 2.21
N GLY A 602 21.76 -2.37 3.47
CA GLY A 602 21.69 -1.03 4.06
C GLY A 602 23.07 -0.36 4.16
N HIS A 603 23.14 0.96 3.96
CA HIS A 603 24.39 1.71 3.99
C HIS A 603 24.83 2.08 5.41
N ASP A 604 24.00 2.83 6.13
CA ASP A 604 24.35 3.41 7.45
C ASP A 604 24.21 2.37 8.57
N VAL A 605 23.20 1.50 8.43
CA VAL A 605 23.03 0.30 9.25
C VAL A 605 23.13 -0.89 8.31
N SER A 606 24.22 -1.65 8.43
CA SER A 606 24.41 -2.86 7.64
C SER A 606 23.34 -3.89 8.02
N GLY A 607 22.59 -4.37 7.02
CA GLY A 607 21.53 -5.34 7.17
C GLY A 607 21.08 -5.82 5.81
N LEU A 608 20.82 -7.13 5.71
CA LEU A 608 20.38 -7.77 4.49
C LEU A 608 18.88 -7.56 4.28
N MET A 609 18.49 -7.11 3.10
CA MET A 609 17.12 -7.02 2.64
C MET A 609 17.01 -7.82 1.35
N LEU A 610 16.04 -8.74 1.30
CA LEU A 610 15.75 -9.56 0.12
C LEU A 610 14.47 -9.03 -0.53
N THR A 611 14.46 -8.95 -1.86
CA THR A 611 13.27 -8.63 -2.64
C THR A 611 13.22 -9.51 -3.88
N GLN A 612 12.03 -9.87 -4.32
CA GLN A 612 11.85 -10.52 -5.62
C GLN A 612 11.99 -9.50 -6.76
N SER A 613 12.56 -9.92 -7.88
CA SER A 613 12.63 -9.14 -9.11
C SER A 613 13.02 -10.06 -10.29
N VAL A 614 13.06 -9.52 -11.51
CA VAL A 614 13.67 -10.21 -12.65
C VAL A 614 15.20 -10.32 -12.48
N ILE A 615 15.77 -11.50 -12.74
CA ILE A 615 17.22 -11.79 -12.73
C ILE A 615 17.62 -12.56 -14.01
N PRO A 616 18.89 -12.49 -14.44
CA PRO A 616 19.34 -13.12 -15.67
C PRO A 616 19.55 -14.62 -15.52
N GLY A 617 18.75 -15.40 -16.24
CA GLY A 617 18.88 -16.86 -16.34
C GLY A 617 18.37 -17.67 -15.15
N GLY A 618 17.73 -17.04 -14.15
CA GLY A 618 17.06 -17.69 -13.01
C GLY A 618 17.94 -18.61 -12.15
N PRO A 619 17.49 -19.02 -10.95
CA PRO A 619 18.03 -20.24 -10.37
C PRO A 619 17.71 -21.39 -11.34
N VAL A 620 18.74 -22.07 -11.85
CA VAL A 620 18.57 -23.34 -12.56
C VAL A 620 17.95 -24.34 -11.60
N THR A 621 16.65 -24.63 -11.73
CA THR A 621 16.03 -25.78 -11.08
C THR A 621 16.78 -27.03 -11.58
N PRO A 622 17.43 -27.81 -10.70
CA PRO A 622 18.11 -29.02 -11.11
C PRO A 622 17.16 -29.95 -11.88
N ALA A 623 17.62 -30.48 -13.02
CA ALA A 623 16.77 -31.35 -13.83
C ALA A 623 16.30 -32.57 -13.02
N MET A 624 15.01 -32.89 -13.17
CA MET A 624 14.31 -33.92 -12.41
C MET A 624 13.42 -34.81 -13.29
N ARG A 625 12.95 -35.91 -12.72
CA ARG A 625 11.93 -36.79 -13.32
C ARG A 625 10.71 -36.72 -12.42
N ARG A 626 9.58 -36.27 -12.96
CA ARG A 626 8.34 -36.16 -12.17
C ARG A 626 7.89 -37.54 -11.73
N GLY A 627 7.66 -37.72 -10.43
CA GLY A 627 7.31 -38.99 -9.79
C GLY A 627 8.49 -39.83 -9.30
N ASP A 628 9.76 -39.41 -9.48
CA ASP A 628 10.96 -40.07 -8.92
C ASP A 628 11.30 -39.48 -7.54
N CYS A 629 10.40 -39.70 -6.58
CA CYS A 629 10.45 -39.07 -5.26
C CYS A 629 11.61 -39.59 -4.41
N ASN A 630 12.07 -40.82 -4.62
CA ASN A 630 13.23 -41.35 -3.90
C ASN A 630 14.58 -41.09 -4.61
N SER A 631 14.55 -40.44 -5.78
CA SER A 631 15.72 -40.07 -6.59
C SER A 631 16.61 -41.26 -6.96
N ASP A 632 16.01 -42.44 -7.20
CA ASP A 632 16.74 -43.65 -7.60
C ASP A 632 16.84 -43.82 -9.13
N GLY A 633 16.25 -42.91 -9.89
CA GLY A 633 16.26 -42.87 -11.35
C GLY A 633 15.14 -43.70 -11.99
N SER A 634 14.29 -44.37 -11.21
CA SER A 634 13.24 -45.27 -11.68
C SER A 634 11.89 -44.96 -11.03
N ILE A 635 10.95 -44.41 -11.80
CA ILE A 635 9.59 -44.12 -11.31
C ILE A 635 8.80 -45.43 -11.09
N ASN A 636 8.56 -45.79 -9.82
CA ASN A 636 7.89 -47.02 -9.41
C ASN A 636 7.14 -46.88 -8.06
N ILE A 637 6.67 -47.99 -7.49
CA ILE A 637 5.88 -47.97 -6.24
C ILE A 637 6.70 -47.45 -5.04
N ALA A 638 8.03 -47.61 -5.07
CA ALA A 638 8.92 -47.11 -4.03
C ALA A 638 8.85 -45.58 -3.88
N ASP A 639 8.58 -44.85 -4.97
CA ASP A 639 8.41 -43.40 -4.96
C ASP A 639 7.13 -42.99 -4.24
N SER A 640 6.02 -43.68 -4.51
CA SER A 640 4.77 -43.43 -3.80
C SER A 640 4.89 -43.77 -2.31
N ILE A 641 5.66 -44.82 -1.96
CA ILE A 641 5.95 -45.15 -0.56
C ILE A 641 6.77 -44.04 0.08
N THR A 642 7.76 -43.49 -0.63
CA THR A 642 8.62 -42.41 -0.14
C THR A 642 7.83 -41.13 0.11
N ALA A 643 6.96 -40.74 -0.84
CA ALA A 643 6.04 -39.62 -0.66
C ALA A 643 5.13 -39.81 0.58
N LEU A 644 4.57 -41.01 0.77
CA LEU A 644 3.74 -41.32 1.95
C LEU A 644 4.54 -41.33 3.27
N ASP A 645 5.80 -41.77 3.24
CA ASP A 645 6.69 -41.77 4.41
C ASP A 645 7.04 -40.33 4.83
N ILE A 646 7.31 -39.45 3.86
CA ILE A 646 7.50 -38.00 4.08
C ILE A 646 6.24 -37.40 4.72
N LEU A 647 5.06 -37.69 4.18
CA LEU A 647 3.80 -37.09 4.62
C LEU A 647 3.32 -37.56 6.00
N PHE A 648 3.54 -38.82 6.35
CA PHE A 648 2.88 -39.42 7.53
C PHE A 648 3.84 -40.02 8.57
N MET A 649 5.10 -40.23 8.24
CA MET A 649 6.04 -40.98 9.08
C MET A 649 7.33 -40.22 9.39
N SER A 650 7.37 -38.91 9.10
CA SER A 650 8.54 -38.05 9.28
C SER A 650 9.78 -38.61 8.57
N GLY A 651 9.57 -39.14 7.36
CA GLY A 651 10.65 -39.53 6.46
C GLY A 651 11.64 -38.38 6.23
N SER A 652 12.88 -38.71 5.87
CA SER A 652 13.87 -37.70 5.50
C SER A 652 13.39 -36.90 4.29
N ALA A 653 13.66 -35.59 4.27
CA ALA A 653 13.39 -34.74 3.12
C ALA A 653 14.03 -35.35 1.85
N PRO A 654 13.30 -35.37 0.71
CA PRO A 654 13.82 -35.89 -0.55
C PRO A 654 14.90 -34.95 -1.09
N ALA A 655 15.78 -35.46 -1.96
CA ALA A 655 16.81 -34.64 -2.61
C ALA A 655 16.22 -33.61 -3.58
N CYS A 656 14.99 -33.85 -4.04
CA CYS A 656 14.21 -32.98 -4.91
C CYS A 656 12.76 -33.10 -4.45
N THR A 657 12.25 -32.06 -3.79
CA THR A 657 10.84 -32.04 -3.36
C THR A 657 9.89 -31.97 -4.52
N ASP A 658 10.33 -31.34 -5.60
CA ASP A 658 9.59 -31.16 -6.84
C ASP A 658 9.34 -32.50 -7.59
N SER A 659 10.28 -33.45 -7.51
CA SER A 659 10.07 -34.78 -8.10
C SER A 659 9.02 -35.60 -7.36
N CYS A 660 8.69 -35.24 -6.12
CA CYS A 660 7.64 -35.86 -5.33
C CYS A 660 6.25 -35.28 -5.62
N ASP A 661 6.15 -34.10 -6.24
CA ASP A 661 4.89 -33.53 -6.72
C ASP A 661 4.51 -34.18 -8.06
N ALA A 662 3.75 -35.27 -7.97
CA ALA A 662 3.45 -36.12 -9.12
C ALA A 662 2.31 -35.55 -9.97
N ASN A 663 1.47 -34.67 -9.42
CA ASN A 663 0.38 -34.03 -10.17
C ASN A 663 0.60 -32.56 -10.51
N ASP A 664 1.78 -32.01 -10.20
CA ASP A 664 2.24 -30.70 -10.65
C ASP A 664 1.27 -29.59 -10.17
N ASP A 665 0.87 -29.68 -8.89
CA ASP A 665 -0.06 -28.71 -8.27
C ASP A 665 0.63 -27.74 -7.30
N GLY A 666 1.96 -27.85 -7.18
CA GLY A 666 2.82 -27.03 -6.33
C GLY A 666 2.76 -27.40 -4.85
N LEU A 667 2.12 -28.53 -4.49
CA LEU A 667 1.90 -28.95 -3.11
C LEU A 667 2.21 -30.43 -2.93
N LEU A 668 3.30 -30.75 -2.21
CA LEU A 668 3.54 -32.13 -1.78
C LEU A 668 2.51 -32.59 -0.73
N ASN A 669 1.51 -33.36 -1.16
CA ASN A 669 0.39 -33.81 -0.35
C ASN A 669 -0.08 -35.24 -0.74
N ILE A 670 -1.22 -35.69 -0.22
CA ILE A 670 -1.73 -37.05 -0.48
C ILE A 670 -2.14 -37.28 -1.95
N ALA A 671 -2.44 -36.22 -2.69
CA ALA A 671 -2.78 -36.29 -4.11
C ALA A 671 -1.62 -36.84 -4.94
N ASP A 672 -0.38 -36.59 -4.56
CA ASP A 672 0.81 -37.02 -5.30
C ASP A 672 1.00 -38.53 -5.36
N PRO A 673 1.08 -39.27 -4.23
CA PRO A 673 1.16 -40.72 -4.28
C PRO A 673 -0.09 -41.33 -4.94
N ILE A 674 -1.26 -40.69 -4.83
CA ILE A 674 -2.47 -41.16 -5.52
C ILE A 674 -2.31 -41.02 -7.05
N SER A 675 -1.86 -39.86 -7.52
CA SER A 675 -1.65 -39.56 -8.93
C SER A 675 -0.57 -40.45 -9.54
N LEU A 676 0.53 -40.64 -8.80
CA LEU A 676 1.61 -41.52 -9.19
C LEU A 676 1.17 -42.99 -9.29
N LEU A 677 0.43 -43.50 -8.29
CA LEU A 677 -0.10 -44.87 -8.33
C LEU A 677 -1.12 -45.05 -9.45
N ASN A 678 -2.00 -44.06 -9.68
CA ASN A 678 -2.96 -44.10 -10.79
C ASN A 678 -2.25 -44.17 -12.15
N TRP A 679 -1.16 -43.41 -12.32
CA TRP A 679 -0.33 -43.49 -13.51
C TRP A 679 0.36 -44.85 -13.64
N LEU A 680 1.02 -45.35 -12.59
CA LEU A 680 1.72 -46.64 -12.55
C LEU A 680 0.82 -47.83 -12.90
N PHE A 681 -0.45 -47.80 -12.48
CA PHE A 681 -1.43 -48.85 -12.77
C PHE A 681 -2.29 -48.61 -14.01
N GLY A 682 -2.04 -47.53 -14.76
CA GLY A 682 -2.71 -47.23 -16.01
C GLY A 682 -4.17 -46.76 -15.87
N THR A 683 -4.54 -46.26 -14.69
CA THR A 683 -5.87 -45.69 -14.40
C THR A 683 -5.90 -44.16 -14.38
N GLY A 684 -4.73 -43.50 -14.42
CA GLY A 684 -4.57 -42.05 -14.42
C GLY A 684 -4.00 -41.48 -15.73
N SER A 685 -3.91 -40.15 -15.78
CA SER A 685 -3.24 -39.40 -16.85
C SER A 685 -1.71 -39.62 -16.81
N PRO A 686 -0.99 -39.45 -17.94
CA PRO A 686 0.46 -39.33 -17.92
C PRO A 686 0.92 -38.27 -16.90
N LEU A 687 2.03 -38.54 -16.21
CA LEU A 687 2.65 -37.54 -15.34
C LEU A 687 2.91 -36.25 -16.14
N PRO A 688 2.60 -35.07 -15.58
CA PRO A 688 2.93 -33.77 -16.18
C PRO A 688 4.42 -33.68 -16.54
N SER A 689 4.76 -32.81 -17.48
CA SER A 689 6.16 -32.57 -17.87
C SER A 689 6.97 -32.15 -16.63
N PRO A 690 8.25 -32.57 -16.46
CA PRO A 690 9.08 -33.35 -17.39
C PRO A 690 8.73 -34.85 -17.46
N GLY A 691 7.85 -35.31 -16.57
CA GLY A 691 7.34 -36.67 -16.56
C GLY A 691 8.45 -37.70 -16.37
N GLN A 692 8.41 -38.77 -17.17
CA GLN A 692 9.45 -39.79 -17.17
C GLN A 692 10.80 -39.32 -17.74
N SER A 693 10.81 -38.20 -18.46
CA SER A 693 12.03 -37.65 -19.02
C SER A 693 12.76 -36.85 -17.95
N CYS A 694 14.08 -36.81 -18.04
CA CYS A 694 14.82 -35.81 -17.26
C CYS A 694 14.62 -34.44 -17.91
N GLY A 695 14.15 -33.46 -17.14
CA GLY A 695 13.96 -32.09 -17.61
C GLY A 695 13.76 -31.13 -16.44
N GLU A 696 13.71 -29.85 -16.74
CA GLU A 696 13.36 -28.81 -15.78
C GLU A 696 11.85 -28.85 -15.50
N ASP A 697 11.45 -28.37 -14.32
CA ASP A 697 10.04 -28.12 -14.04
C ASP A 697 9.56 -26.94 -14.91
N PRO A 698 8.58 -27.15 -15.81
CA PRO A 698 8.03 -26.06 -16.60
C PRO A 698 7.10 -25.14 -15.80
N THR A 699 6.68 -25.55 -14.60
CA THR A 699 5.84 -24.78 -13.69
C THR A 699 6.68 -24.27 -12.52
N VAL A 700 6.43 -23.04 -12.10
CA VAL A 700 7.18 -22.40 -11.03
C VAL A 700 6.31 -22.40 -9.79
N ASP A 701 6.81 -22.99 -8.71
CA ASP A 701 6.16 -23.00 -7.40
C ASP A 701 7.19 -22.95 -6.25
N SER A 702 6.74 -23.24 -5.03
CA SER A 702 7.57 -23.18 -3.81
C SER A 702 8.36 -24.46 -3.53
N LEU A 703 8.15 -25.53 -4.28
CA LEU A 703 8.93 -26.76 -4.23
C LEU A 703 10.20 -26.58 -5.06
N ASP A 704 11.30 -27.18 -4.59
CA ASP A 704 12.57 -27.07 -5.28
C ASP A 704 13.36 -28.38 -5.27
N CYS A 705 14.50 -28.35 -5.96
CA CYS A 705 15.49 -29.45 -5.98
C CYS A 705 16.88 -28.96 -5.56
N LEU A 706 16.96 -27.98 -4.66
CA LEU A 706 18.22 -27.33 -4.30
C LEU A 706 19.21 -28.26 -3.57
N ASP A 707 18.71 -29.36 -2.96
CA ASP A 707 19.51 -30.33 -2.22
C ASP A 707 20.14 -31.46 -3.09
N GLY A 708 19.91 -31.48 -4.42
CA GLY A 708 20.57 -32.43 -5.32
C GLY A 708 20.13 -32.41 -6.79
N THR A 709 20.91 -33.05 -7.66
CA THR A 709 20.55 -33.30 -9.08
C THR A 709 20.03 -34.74 -9.25
N PRO A 710 18.72 -35.02 -9.14
CA PRO A 710 18.18 -36.38 -9.20
C PRO A 710 18.36 -37.07 -10.57
N CYS A 711 18.81 -36.35 -11.58
CA CYS A 711 19.13 -36.90 -12.90
C CYS A 711 20.62 -37.30 -13.13
N SER A 712 21.49 -37.25 -12.12
CA SER A 712 22.94 -37.50 -12.29
C SER A 712 23.36 -38.96 -12.32
#